data_AF-A0A2K6SGC6-F1
#
_entry.id   AF-A0A2K6SGC6-F1
#
_cell.length_a   1.000
_cell.length_b   1.000
_cell.length_c   1.000
_cell.angle_alpha   90.00
_cell.angle_beta   90.00
_cell.angle_gamma   90.00
#
_symmetry.space_group_name_H-M   'P 1'
#
loop_
_entity.id
_entity.type
_entity.pdbx_description
1 polymer ?
#
loop_
_entity_poly.entity_id
_entity_poly.type
_entity_poly.pdbx_seq_one_letter_code
_entity_poly.pdbx_strand_id
1 'polypeptide(L)'
;GGCRMVAVGYINEAIDEGNPSRTLETLLLPTANISDVDPAHAQHYQDVLYHAKSQKLGDSESVSKVLWLDEIQQAVDEANVDEDRAKQWVTLVVDVNQCLERKKSSDILSTLKSSTCNANDIIPECADRYYDALVKAKELKSETVSSEGSWLKLNLHEKYDYYYNTDSKESSWVTPGSCLYKESWLMGQEIEAFWKGYKQQKEYMHRRQTFIDNTDSIVKIQSWFRMATARKSYLSRLQYFRDHNNEIVKIQSLLRANKARDDYKTLGNKKLNKKKGGEMEILNNTDNQGIKSLSKERRKTLETYQQLFYLLQTNPLYLAKLIFQMPQNKSTKFMDTVIFTLYNYASNQREEYLLLKLFKTALEEEIKSKVDQVQDIVTGNPTVIKMVVSFNRGARGQNTLRQLLAPVVKEIIDDKSLIINTNPVEVYKAWVNQLETQTGEASKLPYDVTTEQALTYPEVKNKLEASIENLRRVTDKVLNSIISSLDLLPYGLRYIAKVLKNSIHEKFPDATEDELLKIVGNLLYYRYMNPAIVAPDGFDIIDMTAGGQINSDQRRNLGSVAKVLQHAASNKLFEGENEHLSSMNNYLSETYQEFRKYFKEACNVPEPEEKFNMDKYTDLVTVSKPVIYISIEEIISTHSLLLEHQDAIAPEKNDLLSELLGSLGEVPTVESFLGEGAVDPNDPNKANTLSQLSKTEISLVLTSKYDIEDGEAIDSRSLMIKTKKLIIDVIRNQPGNTLAEILETPATAQQEVDHASDMVSRAKIDSRTPEEMKHSQSMIEDAQLPLEQKKRKIQRNLRTLEQTGHVSSKNKYQDILNEIAKVFGNSILSSSISRHLLIISQVLGILNARRSIKLDGKGEPKGAKRAKPVKYTAAKLHEKGVLLGIDDLQTNQFKNVTFDIIATEDVGIFDVRSKFLGVEMEKVQLNIQDLLQMQYEGVAVMKMFDKVKVNVNLLIYLLNKKFYGK
;
A
#
# COMPACT_ATOMS: atom_id res chain seq x y z
N GLY A 1 -20.95 -3.98 61.43
CA GLY A 1 -19.72 -3.64 60.68
C GLY A 1 -18.87 -4.88 60.44
N GLY A 2 -18.18 -5.40 61.46
CA GLY A 2 -17.19 -6.48 61.33
C GLY A 2 -17.70 -7.80 60.72
N CYS A 3 -18.89 -8.29 61.12
CA CYS A 3 -19.39 -9.58 60.62
C CYS A 3 -19.76 -9.59 59.13
N ARG A 4 -20.10 -8.44 58.53
CA ARG A 4 -20.42 -8.33 57.10
C ARG A 4 -19.16 -8.33 56.22
N MET A 5 -18.07 -7.71 56.67
CA MET A 5 -16.79 -7.74 55.93
C MET A 5 -16.19 -9.14 55.87
N VAL A 6 -16.35 -9.93 56.95
CA VAL A 6 -15.91 -11.33 56.99
C VAL A 6 -16.71 -12.18 56.00
N ALA A 7 -18.03 -11.96 55.91
CA ALA A 7 -18.89 -12.66 54.94
C ALA A 7 -18.51 -12.35 53.48
N VAL A 8 -18.22 -11.08 53.16
CA VAL A 8 -17.74 -10.68 51.81
C VAL A 8 -16.39 -11.33 51.47
N GLY A 9 -15.51 -11.50 52.47
CA GLY A 9 -14.24 -12.22 52.31
C GLY A 9 -14.46 -13.69 51.92
N TYR A 10 -15.32 -14.41 52.63
CA TYR A 10 -15.65 -15.81 52.33
C TYR A 10 -16.32 -15.99 50.96
N ILE A 11 -17.20 -15.07 50.56
CA ILE A 11 -17.82 -15.10 49.22
C ILE A 11 -16.75 -14.91 48.13
N ASN A 12 -15.85 -13.94 48.29
CA ASN A 12 -14.78 -13.72 47.31
C ASN A 12 -13.79 -14.89 47.23
N GLU A 13 -13.52 -15.58 48.33
CA GLU A 13 -12.70 -16.79 48.37
C GLU A 13 -13.40 -17.96 47.65
N ALA A 14 -14.69 -18.17 47.90
CA ALA A 14 -15.47 -19.20 47.20
C ALA A 14 -15.54 -18.96 45.68
N ILE A 15 -15.63 -17.70 45.25
CA ILE A 15 -15.58 -17.33 43.83
C ILE A 15 -14.23 -17.70 43.21
N ASP A 16 -13.10 -17.48 43.91
CA ASP A 16 -11.75 -17.80 43.40
C ASP A 16 -11.50 -19.31 43.30
N GLU A 17 -12.13 -20.10 44.17
CA GLU A 17 -12.03 -21.56 44.14
C GLU A 17 -12.80 -22.20 42.98
N GLY A 18 -13.74 -21.47 42.36
CA GLY A 18 -14.48 -21.96 41.19
C GLY A 18 -15.51 -23.04 41.50
N ASN A 19 -15.96 -23.18 42.76
CA ASN A 19 -16.92 -24.22 43.18
C ASN A 19 -18.34 -23.64 43.38
N PRO A 20 -19.31 -23.94 42.50
CA PRO A 20 -20.68 -23.42 42.54
C PRO A 20 -21.44 -23.71 43.85
N SER A 21 -21.27 -24.90 44.41
CA SER A 21 -21.97 -25.30 45.64
C SER A 21 -21.46 -24.50 46.84
N ARG A 22 -20.14 -24.27 46.90
CA ARG A 22 -19.52 -23.47 47.96
C ARG A 22 -19.89 -21.99 47.83
N THR A 23 -19.95 -21.47 46.61
CA THR A 23 -20.39 -20.09 46.35
C THR A 23 -21.83 -19.88 46.78
N LEU A 24 -22.74 -20.81 46.47
CA LEU A 24 -24.12 -20.77 46.96
C LEU A 24 -24.20 -20.81 48.50
N GLU A 25 -23.45 -21.70 49.15
CA GLU A 25 -23.41 -21.79 50.62
C GLU A 25 -22.94 -20.47 51.25
N THR A 26 -21.96 -19.80 50.65
CA THR A 26 -21.46 -18.50 51.14
C THR A 26 -22.43 -17.34 50.89
N LEU A 27 -23.20 -17.38 49.80
CA LEU A 27 -24.24 -16.38 49.49
C LEU A 27 -25.45 -16.49 50.43
N LEU A 28 -25.79 -17.71 50.88
CA LEU A 28 -26.90 -17.98 51.80
C LEU A 28 -26.57 -17.70 53.28
N LEU A 29 -25.36 -17.25 53.61
CA LEU A 29 -24.98 -16.96 54.99
C LEU A 29 -25.86 -15.82 55.57
N PRO A 30 -26.50 -16.02 56.75
CA PRO A 30 -27.35 -15.01 57.39
C PRO A 30 -26.61 -13.69 57.67
N THR A 31 -25.28 -13.76 57.78
CA THR A 31 -24.39 -12.62 57.99
C THR A 31 -24.15 -11.77 56.74
N ALA A 32 -24.31 -12.32 55.53
CA ALA A 32 -24.15 -11.62 54.27
C ALA A 32 -25.39 -10.78 53.92
N ASN A 33 -26.59 -11.26 54.25
CA ASN A 33 -27.87 -10.59 54.02
C ASN A 33 -28.10 -10.23 52.52
N ILE A 34 -27.71 -11.14 51.63
CA ILE A 34 -28.01 -11.08 50.19
C ILE A 34 -29.45 -11.54 49.98
N SER A 35 -30.22 -10.80 49.19
CA SER A 35 -31.63 -11.08 48.90
C SER A 35 -31.78 -11.85 47.58
N ASP A 36 -32.89 -12.57 47.43
CA ASP A 36 -33.32 -13.23 46.17
C ASP A 36 -32.35 -14.30 45.62
N VAL A 37 -31.60 -14.99 46.48
CA VAL A 37 -30.73 -16.11 46.06
C VAL A 37 -31.55 -17.39 45.85
N ASP A 38 -31.60 -17.90 44.62
CA ASP A 38 -32.26 -19.15 44.26
C ASP A 38 -31.24 -20.30 44.13
N PRO A 39 -31.35 -21.38 44.94
CA PRO A 39 -30.47 -22.54 44.88
C PRO A 39 -30.33 -23.21 43.50
N ALA A 40 -31.32 -23.05 42.60
CA ALA A 40 -31.29 -23.63 41.26
C ALA A 40 -30.24 -22.97 40.33
N HIS A 41 -29.81 -21.74 40.62
CA HIS A 41 -28.90 -20.96 39.77
C HIS A 41 -27.45 -20.95 40.28
N ALA A 42 -27.08 -21.90 41.15
CA ALA A 42 -25.76 -21.95 41.80
C ALA A 42 -24.58 -21.82 40.81
N GLN A 43 -24.65 -22.49 39.66
CA GLN A 43 -23.65 -22.41 38.60
C GLN A 43 -23.60 -21.01 37.97
N HIS A 44 -24.76 -20.45 37.63
CA HIS A 44 -24.86 -19.14 36.98
C HIS A 44 -24.39 -18.01 37.91
N TYR A 45 -24.71 -18.07 39.21
CA TYR A 45 -24.17 -17.10 40.19
C TYR A 45 -22.64 -17.15 40.25
N GLN A 46 -22.04 -18.34 40.25
CA GLN A 46 -20.59 -18.50 40.24
C GLN A 46 -19.97 -17.85 38.99
N ASP A 47 -20.55 -18.10 37.82
CA ASP A 47 -20.03 -17.60 36.55
C ASP A 47 -20.14 -16.06 36.46
N VAL A 48 -21.30 -15.49 36.83
CA VAL A 48 -21.53 -14.04 36.83
C VAL A 48 -20.62 -13.31 37.83
N LEU A 49 -20.49 -13.85 39.05
CA LEU A 49 -19.63 -13.26 40.08
C LEU A 49 -18.14 -13.34 39.71
N TYR A 50 -17.70 -14.44 39.10
CA TYR A 50 -16.33 -14.60 38.63
C TYR A 50 -16.00 -13.60 37.50
N HIS A 51 -16.92 -13.40 36.57
CA HIS A 51 -16.77 -12.42 35.50
C HIS A 51 -16.73 -10.97 36.02
N ALA A 52 -17.62 -10.62 36.96
CA ALA A 52 -17.62 -9.30 37.60
C ALA A 52 -16.29 -9.02 38.31
N LYS A 53 -15.72 -10.02 39.00
CA LYS A 53 -14.43 -9.90 39.67
C LYS A 53 -13.26 -9.75 38.68
N SER A 54 -13.28 -10.52 37.60
CA SER A 54 -12.24 -10.48 36.55
C SER A 54 -12.20 -9.13 35.83
N GLN A 55 -13.36 -8.53 35.57
CA GLN A 55 -13.45 -7.19 34.98
C GLN A 55 -12.82 -6.13 35.89
N LYS A 56 -13.07 -6.23 37.20
CA LYS A 56 -12.52 -5.31 38.20
C LYS A 56 -11.00 -5.43 38.36
N LEU A 57 -10.44 -6.62 38.14
CA LEU A 57 -8.98 -6.85 38.13
C LEU A 57 -8.26 -6.19 36.94
N GLY A 58 -8.97 -5.91 35.84
CA GLY A 58 -8.42 -5.27 34.64
C GLY A 58 -8.39 -3.73 34.67
N ASP A 59 -9.16 -3.09 35.56
CA ASP A 59 -9.25 -1.62 35.64
C ASP A 59 -8.16 -1.03 36.52
N SER A 60 -7.26 -0.23 35.91
CA SER A 60 -6.13 0.43 36.58
C SER A 60 -6.53 1.51 37.61
N GLU A 61 -7.80 1.95 37.60
CA GLU A 61 -8.34 2.96 38.53
C GLU A 61 -9.02 2.34 39.78
N SER A 62 -9.19 1.02 39.83
CA SER A 62 -9.87 0.37 40.96
C SER A 62 -8.93 0.21 42.18
N VAL A 63 -9.33 0.78 43.33
CA VAL A 63 -8.51 0.80 44.55
C VAL A 63 -8.55 -0.54 45.32
N SER A 64 -9.55 -1.41 45.06
CA SER A 64 -9.71 -2.71 45.72
C SER A 64 -9.95 -3.84 44.73
N LYS A 65 -9.14 -4.92 44.80
CA LYS A 65 -9.25 -6.13 43.96
C LYS A 65 -10.34 -7.13 44.41
N VAL A 66 -11.33 -6.66 45.16
CA VAL A 66 -12.36 -7.49 45.84
C VAL A 66 -13.74 -6.94 45.48
N LEU A 67 -14.72 -7.82 45.31
CA LEU A 67 -16.12 -7.43 45.12
C LEU A 67 -16.75 -7.04 46.46
N TRP A 68 -17.38 -5.87 46.52
CA TRP A 68 -18.10 -5.39 47.70
C TRP A 68 -19.53 -5.93 47.74
N LEU A 69 -20.17 -5.85 48.90
CA LEU A 69 -21.50 -6.41 49.12
C LEU A 69 -22.55 -5.92 48.11
N ASP A 70 -22.52 -4.63 47.77
CA ASP A 70 -23.47 -4.03 46.82
C ASP A 70 -23.23 -4.55 45.38
N GLU A 71 -21.97 -4.79 45.01
CA GLU A 71 -21.59 -5.37 43.71
C GLU A 71 -21.97 -6.86 43.63
N ILE A 72 -21.85 -7.59 44.76
CA ILE A 72 -22.28 -8.99 44.86
C ILE A 72 -23.80 -9.08 44.75
N GLN A 73 -24.55 -8.20 45.43
CA GLN A 73 -26.02 -8.16 45.30
C GLN A 73 -26.43 -7.82 43.87
N GLN A 74 -25.80 -6.82 43.25
CA GLN A 74 -26.07 -6.45 41.87
C GLN A 74 -25.81 -7.61 40.90
N ALA A 75 -24.74 -8.38 41.10
CA ALA A 75 -24.43 -9.56 40.29
C ALA A 75 -25.44 -10.71 40.49
N VAL A 76 -25.95 -10.90 41.71
CA VAL A 76 -27.02 -11.88 41.99
C VAL A 76 -28.33 -11.45 41.36
N ASP A 77 -28.69 -10.16 41.46
CA ASP A 77 -29.88 -9.59 40.83
C ASP A 77 -29.79 -9.71 39.30
N GLU A 78 -28.61 -9.46 38.72
CA GLU A 78 -28.34 -9.63 37.29
C GLU A 78 -28.49 -11.08 36.84
N ALA A 79 -27.93 -12.03 37.61
CA ALA A 79 -28.05 -13.46 37.33
C ALA A 79 -29.52 -13.95 37.36
N ASN A 80 -30.34 -13.42 38.28
CA ASN A 80 -31.77 -13.71 38.34
C ASN A 80 -32.53 -13.15 37.13
N VAL A 81 -32.21 -11.91 36.75
CA VAL A 81 -32.79 -11.28 35.55
C VAL A 81 -32.40 -12.03 34.28
N ASP A 82 -31.20 -12.60 34.23
CA ASP A 82 -30.75 -13.40 33.10
C ASP A 82 -31.52 -14.72 32.95
N GLU A 83 -31.98 -15.36 34.02
CA GLU A 83 -32.90 -16.51 33.96
C GLU A 83 -34.24 -16.12 33.33
N ASP A 84 -34.82 -15.00 33.76
CA ASP A 84 -36.08 -14.52 33.20
C ASP A 84 -35.94 -14.16 31.71
N ARG A 85 -34.80 -13.58 31.33
CA ARG A 85 -34.47 -13.35 29.91
C ARG A 85 -34.31 -14.65 29.16
N ALA A 86 -33.59 -15.63 29.70
CA ALA A 86 -33.40 -16.94 29.07
C ALA A 86 -34.75 -17.63 28.81
N LYS A 87 -35.66 -17.62 29.79
CA LYS A 87 -37.03 -18.15 29.65
C LYS A 87 -37.86 -17.43 28.59
N GLN A 88 -37.76 -16.09 28.51
CA GLN A 88 -38.42 -15.30 27.47
C GLN A 88 -37.89 -15.66 26.07
N TRP A 89 -36.57 -15.80 25.94
CA TRP A 89 -35.91 -16.22 24.70
C TRP A 89 -36.30 -17.64 24.27
N VAL A 90 -36.35 -18.59 25.21
CA VAL A 90 -36.86 -19.95 24.94
C VAL A 90 -38.29 -19.90 24.44
N THR A 91 -39.16 -19.13 25.11
CA THR A 91 -40.58 -19.00 24.75
C THR A 91 -40.72 -18.46 23.33
N LEU A 92 -39.96 -17.41 22.97
CA LEU A 92 -39.91 -16.87 21.61
C LEU A 92 -39.51 -17.93 20.56
N VAL A 93 -38.41 -18.63 20.82
CA VAL A 93 -37.87 -19.65 19.89
C VAL A 93 -38.86 -20.79 19.72
N VAL A 94 -39.43 -21.30 20.80
CA VAL A 94 -40.40 -22.41 20.79
C VAL A 94 -41.67 -22.00 20.06
N ASP A 95 -42.27 -20.87 20.42
CA ASP A 95 -43.56 -20.44 19.88
C ASP A 95 -43.47 -20.12 18.38
N VAL A 96 -42.40 -19.43 17.95
CA VAL A 96 -42.19 -19.09 16.53
C VAL A 96 -41.95 -20.36 15.70
N ASN A 97 -41.10 -21.27 16.15
CA ASN A 97 -40.84 -22.51 15.40
C ASN A 97 -42.07 -23.41 15.32
N GLN A 98 -42.88 -23.50 16.38
CA GLN A 98 -44.15 -24.22 16.38
C GLN A 98 -45.20 -23.53 15.49
N CYS A 99 -45.23 -22.20 15.44
CA CYS A 99 -46.10 -21.45 14.54
C CYS A 99 -45.76 -21.75 13.06
N LEU A 100 -44.47 -21.78 12.73
CA LEU A 100 -43.97 -22.13 11.40
C LEU A 100 -44.30 -23.58 11.02
N GLU A 101 -44.23 -24.52 11.97
CA GLU A 101 -44.64 -25.94 11.75
C GLU A 101 -46.13 -26.10 11.48
N ARG A 102 -46.97 -25.30 12.13
CA ARG A 102 -48.44 -25.32 11.94
C ARG A 102 -48.89 -24.69 10.62
N LYS A 103 -47.96 -24.09 9.86
CA LYS A 103 -48.17 -23.44 8.55
C LYS A 103 -49.25 -22.34 8.53
N LYS A 104 -49.44 -21.61 9.64
CA LYS A 104 -50.46 -20.56 9.75
C LYS A 104 -49.82 -19.17 9.75
N SER A 105 -49.87 -18.47 8.62
CA SER A 105 -49.36 -17.08 8.49
C SER A 105 -50.11 -16.07 9.38
N SER A 106 -51.39 -16.30 9.68
CA SER A 106 -52.21 -15.38 10.48
C SER A 106 -51.74 -15.22 11.94
N ASP A 107 -51.06 -16.23 12.46
CA ASP A 107 -50.75 -16.34 13.89
C ASP A 107 -49.33 -15.82 14.20
N ILE A 108 -48.48 -15.58 13.18
CA ILE A 108 -47.09 -15.16 13.39
C ILE A 108 -46.98 -13.80 14.09
N LEU A 109 -47.92 -12.89 13.79
CA LEU A 109 -47.91 -11.54 14.33
C LEU A 109 -48.39 -11.50 15.78
N SER A 110 -49.35 -12.35 16.16
CA SER A 110 -49.75 -12.51 17.56
C SER A 110 -48.64 -13.22 18.34
N THR A 111 -48.02 -14.26 17.78
CA THR A 111 -46.89 -14.98 18.39
C THR A 111 -45.65 -14.10 18.59
N LEU A 112 -45.24 -13.33 17.57
CA LEU A 112 -44.09 -12.43 17.71
C LEU A 112 -44.39 -11.29 18.70
N LYS A 113 -45.62 -10.79 18.77
CA LYS A 113 -45.99 -9.74 19.74
C LYS A 113 -46.16 -10.25 21.17
N SER A 114 -46.58 -11.50 21.36
CA SER A 114 -46.73 -12.10 22.70
C SER A 114 -45.41 -12.54 23.30
N SER A 115 -44.47 -12.98 22.44
CA SER A 115 -43.24 -13.63 22.89
C SER A 115 -42.01 -12.72 22.82
N THR A 116 -42.15 -11.45 22.40
CA THR A 116 -41.06 -10.47 22.40
C THR A 116 -41.31 -9.32 23.38
N CYS A 117 -40.26 -8.89 24.09
CA CYS A 117 -40.31 -7.80 25.06
C CYS A 117 -40.49 -6.42 24.37
N ASN A 118 -40.16 -6.33 23.08
CA ASN A 118 -40.22 -5.13 22.25
C ASN A 118 -41.32 -5.21 21.19
N ALA A 119 -42.55 -5.52 21.59
CA ALA A 119 -43.70 -5.64 20.67
C ALA A 119 -43.96 -4.39 19.79
N ASN A 120 -43.40 -3.23 20.15
CA ASN A 120 -43.47 -1.99 19.38
C ASN A 120 -42.52 -1.94 18.17
N ASP A 121 -41.52 -2.83 18.12
CA ASP A 121 -40.56 -2.90 17.02
C ASP A 121 -41.07 -3.73 15.83
N ILE A 122 -42.22 -4.41 15.99
CA ILE A 122 -42.82 -5.26 14.95
C ILE A 122 -43.75 -4.43 14.08
N ILE A 123 -43.38 -4.27 12.82
CA ILE A 123 -44.19 -3.59 11.81
C ILE A 123 -45.35 -4.51 11.39
N PRO A 124 -46.62 -4.19 11.73
CA PRO A 124 -47.74 -5.08 11.47
C PRO A 124 -48.00 -5.33 9.99
N GLU A 125 -47.71 -4.35 9.14
CA GLU A 125 -47.95 -4.41 7.69
C GLU A 125 -47.00 -5.37 6.95
N CYS A 126 -46.03 -5.96 7.64
CA CYS A 126 -45.00 -6.83 7.07
C CYS A 126 -45.08 -8.27 7.59
N ALA A 127 -46.17 -8.64 8.26
CA ALA A 127 -46.39 -9.97 8.85
C ALA A 127 -46.15 -11.12 7.87
N ASP A 128 -46.75 -11.06 6.67
CA ASP A 128 -46.61 -12.10 5.65
C ASP A 128 -45.17 -12.22 5.15
N ARG A 129 -44.44 -11.09 5.05
CA ARG A 129 -43.03 -11.09 4.64
C ARG A 129 -42.11 -11.66 5.71
N TYR A 130 -42.41 -11.41 6.99
CA TYR A 130 -41.69 -12.05 8.10
C TYR A 130 -41.91 -13.55 8.10
N TYR A 131 -43.15 -13.98 7.89
CA TYR A 131 -43.49 -15.39 7.77
C TYR A 131 -42.74 -16.07 6.62
N ASP A 132 -42.79 -15.51 5.41
CA ASP A 132 -42.10 -16.08 4.24
C ASP A 132 -40.59 -16.17 4.42
N ALA A 133 -39.97 -15.15 5.03
CA ALA A 133 -38.53 -15.13 5.29
C ALA A 133 -38.13 -16.19 6.34
N LEU A 134 -38.92 -16.32 7.42
CA LEU A 134 -38.68 -17.31 8.47
C LEU A 134 -38.93 -18.74 7.97
N VAL A 135 -39.94 -18.99 7.13
CA VAL A 135 -40.18 -20.30 6.51
C VAL A 135 -38.99 -20.71 5.65
N LYS A 136 -38.52 -19.83 4.77
CA LYS A 136 -37.35 -20.11 3.91
C LYS A 136 -36.08 -20.37 4.73
N ALA A 137 -35.86 -19.59 5.79
CA ALA A 137 -34.71 -19.78 6.66
C ALA A 137 -34.77 -21.13 7.40
N LYS A 138 -35.96 -21.54 7.85
CA LYS A 138 -36.17 -22.84 8.49
C LYS A 138 -35.98 -24.01 7.52
N GLU A 139 -36.51 -23.92 6.30
CA GLU A 139 -36.36 -24.94 5.26
C GLU A 139 -34.87 -25.19 4.94
N LEU A 140 -34.10 -24.12 4.70
CA LEU A 140 -32.67 -24.19 4.41
C LEU A 140 -31.86 -24.83 5.55
N LYS A 141 -32.27 -24.56 6.81
CA LYS A 141 -31.64 -25.12 8.00
C LYS A 141 -32.03 -26.58 8.22
N SER A 142 -33.24 -26.97 7.86
CA SER A 142 -33.69 -28.37 7.94
C SER A 142 -33.03 -29.28 6.89
N GLU A 143 -32.66 -28.75 5.73
CA GLU A 143 -31.98 -29.52 4.67
C GLU A 143 -30.53 -29.92 5.01
N THR A 144 -29.91 -29.25 5.98
CA THR A 144 -28.48 -29.40 6.30
C THR A 144 -28.20 -30.33 7.49
N VAL A 145 -29.23 -30.87 8.16
CA VAL A 145 -29.10 -31.60 9.44
C VAL A 145 -29.39 -33.09 9.27
N SER A 146 -28.50 -33.96 9.76
CA SER A 146 -28.61 -35.43 9.66
C SER A 146 -29.06 -36.13 10.97
N SER A 147 -29.05 -35.43 12.12
CA SER A 147 -29.48 -35.97 13.41
C SER A 147 -30.25 -34.93 14.22
N GLU A 148 -31.45 -35.26 14.68
CA GLU A 148 -32.26 -34.39 15.55
C GLU A 148 -32.16 -34.81 17.01
N GLY A 149 -31.93 -33.84 17.90
CA GLY A 149 -32.08 -34.01 19.34
C GLY A 149 -33.05 -33.02 19.97
N SER A 150 -33.28 -33.16 21.28
CA SER A 150 -34.32 -32.42 22.02
C SER A 150 -33.81 -31.18 22.75
N TRP A 151 -32.51 -30.88 22.71
CA TRP A 151 -31.90 -29.78 23.47
C TRP A 151 -31.65 -28.53 22.61
N LEU A 152 -32.03 -27.38 23.12
CA LEU A 152 -31.68 -26.05 22.60
C LEU A 152 -30.53 -25.47 23.42
N LYS A 153 -29.52 -24.93 22.75
CA LYS A 153 -28.43 -24.17 23.36
C LYS A 153 -28.63 -22.69 23.07
N LEU A 154 -28.89 -21.88 24.08
CA LEU A 154 -29.01 -20.44 23.99
C LEU A 154 -27.77 -19.80 24.60
N ASN A 155 -27.21 -18.81 23.92
CA ASN A 155 -26.08 -18.07 24.45
C ASN A 155 -26.54 -16.67 24.87
N LEU A 156 -26.45 -16.39 26.17
CA LEU A 156 -26.78 -15.09 26.77
C LEU A 156 -25.52 -14.23 26.86
N HIS A 157 -25.64 -12.98 26.41
CA HIS A 157 -24.59 -11.95 26.45
C HIS A 157 -23.25 -12.35 25.81
N GLU A 158 -23.21 -13.35 24.92
CA GLU A 158 -21.96 -13.89 24.36
C GLU A 158 -21.04 -14.54 25.42
N LYS A 159 -21.58 -14.84 26.61
CA LYS A 159 -20.82 -15.24 27.80
C LYS A 159 -21.35 -16.48 28.50
N TYR A 160 -22.67 -16.64 28.59
CA TYR A 160 -23.30 -17.71 29.37
C TYR A 160 -24.12 -18.63 28.47
N ASP A 161 -23.96 -19.94 28.65
CA ASP A 161 -24.71 -20.94 27.89
C ASP A 161 -25.88 -21.48 28.72
N TYR A 162 -27.10 -21.38 28.18
CA TYR A 162 -28.34 -21.88 28.76
C TYR A 162 -28.90 -23.04 27.92
N TYR A 163 -29.25 -24.14 28.58
CA TYR A 163 -29.74 -25.35 27.94
C TYR A 163 -31.22 -25.55 28.26
N TYR A 164 -32.04 -25.79 27.22
CA TYR A 164 -33.47 -26.05 27.37
C TYR A 164 -33.89 -27.29 26.59
N ASN A 165 -34.57 -28.22 27.24
CA ASN A 165 -35.11 -29.41 26.59
C ASN A 165 -36.54 -29.17 26.11
N THR A 166 -36.81 -29.37 24.81
CA THR A 166 -38.13 -29.11 24.23
C THR A 166 -39.19 -30.14 24.63
N ASP A 167 -38.77 -31.34 25.03
CA ASP A 167 -39.67 -32.47 25.30
C ASP A 167 -39.98 -32.61 26.79
N SER A 168 -38.96 -32.49 27.66
CA SER A 168 -39.14 -32.51 29.12
C SER A 168 -39.46 -31.14 29.73
N LYS A 169 -39.27 -30.05 28.97
CA LYS A 169 -39.36 -28.64 29.43
C LYS A 169 -38.40 -28.30 30.57
N GLU A 170 -37.34 -29.07 30.73
CA GLU A 170 -36.30 -28.84 31.73
C GLU A 170 -35.31 -27.77 31.24
N SER A 171 -34.91 -26.87 32.14
CA SER A 171 -33.85 -25.88 31.91
C SER A 171 -32.64 -26.18 32.77
N SER A 172 -31.45 -25.89 32.25
CA SER A 172 -30.20 -26.03 33.00
C SER A 172 -29.13 -25.05 32.53
N TRP A 173 -28.36 -24.54 33.49
CA TRP A 173 -27.11 -23.78 33.26
C TRP A 173 -25.88 -24.69 33.15
N VAL A 174 -26.07 -26.01 33.34
CA VAL A 174 -25.00 -27.01 33.25
C VAL A 174 -25.17 -27.80 31.96
N THR A 175 -24.06 -28.10 31.29
CA THR A 175 -24.04 -28.95 30.09
C THR A 175 -24.56 -30.36 30.43
N PRO A 176 -25.71 -30.79 29.90
CA PRO A 176 -26.21 -32.14 30.15
C PRO A 176 -25.34 -33.17 29.41
N GLY A 177 -24.97 -34.26 30.09
CA GLY A 177 -23.95 -35.22 29.63
C GLY A 177 -24.28 -36.05 28.38
N SER A 178 -25.51 -35.95 27.85
CA SER A 178 -25.92 -36.60 26.59
C SER A 178 -26.89 -35.71 25.79
N CYS A 179 -26.40 -34.54 25.33
CA CYS A 179 -27.18 -33.62 24.50
C CYS A 179 -26.97 -33.87 23.01
N LEU A 180 -28.03 -34.32 22.34
CA LEU A 180 -28.19 -34.08 20.90
C LEU A 180 -28.98 -32.76 20.75
N TYR A 181 -28.47 -31.86 19.92
CA TYR A 181 -29.06 -30.53 19.74
C TYR A 181 -30.15 -30.52 18.68
N LYS A 182 -31.13 -29.63 18.86
CA LYS A 182 -32.21 -29.41 17.89
C LYS A 182 -31.78 -28.41 16.83
N GLU A 183 -30.94 -28.86 15.89
CA GLU A 183 -30.35 -28.00 14.85
C GLU A 183 -31.35 -27.58 13.76
N SER A 184 -32.51 -28.26 13.66
CA SER A 184 -33.56 -27.95 12.68
C SER A 184 -34.39 -26.70 13.02
N TRP A 185 -34.25 -26.13 14.22
CA TRP A 185 -35.00 -24.95 14.66
C TRP A 185 -34.23 -23.64 14.45
N LEU A 186 -34.97 -22.58 14.13
CA LEU A 186 -34.43 -21.23 14.10
C LEU A 186 -34.14 -20.74 15.51
N MET A 187 -32.96 -20.18 15.72
CA MET A 187 -32.52 -19.64 17.01
C MET A 187 -32.99 -18.20 17.18
N GLY A 188 -33.05 -17.75 18.43
CA GLY A 188 -33.56 -16.43 18.76
C GLY A 188 -32.85 -15.29 18.01
N GLN A 189 -31.53 -15.34 17.92
CA GLN A 189 -30.74 -14.34 17.19
C GLN A 189 -31.08 -14.29 15.69
N GLU A 190 -31.37 -15.44 15.08
CA GLU A 190 -31.75 -15.53 13.67
C GLU A 190 -33.13 -14.90 13.47
N ILE A 191 -34.11 -15.27 14.32
CA ILE A 191 -35.46 -14.68 14.32
C ILE A 191 -35.37 -13.17 14.53
N GLU A 192 -34.53 -12.72 15.47
CA GLU A 192 -34.34 -11.31 15.75
C GLU A 192 -33.62 -10.53 14.65
N ALA A 193 -32.77 -11.17 13.86
CA ALA A 193 -32.09 -10.50 12.76
C ALA A 193 -33.08 -10.10 11.65
N PHE A 194 -34.13 -10.90 11.42
CA PHE A 194 -35.07 -10.67 10.31
C PHE A 194 -35.93 -9.41 10.49
N TRP A 195 -36.67 -9.30 11.61
CA TRP A 195 -37.49 -8.11 11.89
C TRP A 195 -36.64 -6.83 12.16
N LYS A 196 -35.48 -6.92 12.84
CA LYS A 196 -34.56 -5.78 13.05
C LYS A 196 -33.96 -5.28 11.73
N GLY A 197 -33.51 -6.20 10.88
CA GLY A 197 -33.00 -5.88 9.55
C GLY A 197 -34.04 -5.15 8.70
N TYR A 198 -35.30 -5.61 8.75
CA TYR A 198 -36.38 -4.98 8.00
C TYR A 198 -36.77 -3.59 8.54
N LYS A 199 -36.81 -3.42 9.87
CA LYS A 199 -37.02 -2.11 10.50
C LYS A 199 -35.96 -1.11 10.07
N GLN A 200 -34.69 -1.51 10.15
CA GLN A 200 -33.56 -0.67 9.72
C GLN A 200 -33.65 -0.30 8.24
N GLN A 201 -34.06 -1.24 7.39
CA GLN A 201 -34.23 -1.00 5.96
C GLN A 201 -35.38 -0.02 5.68
N LYS A 202 -36.49 -0.10 6.42
CA LYS A 202 -37.62 0.84 6.30
C LYS A 202 -37.25 2.25 6.78
N GLU A 203 -36.58 2.36 7.92
CA GLU A 203 -36.09 3.65 8.43
C GLU A 203 -35.07 4.29 7.48
N TYR A 204 -34.17 3.49 6.92
CA TYR A 204 -33.23 3.94 5.89
C TYR A 204 -33.96 4.46 4.65
N MET A 205 -34.95 3.73 4.15
CA MET A 205 -35.74 4.17 2.99
C MET A 205 -36.51 5.46 3.27
N HIS A 206 -37.13 5.58 4.45
CA HIS A 206 -37.84 6.80 4.85
C HIS A 206 -36.88 7.99 4.97
N ARG A 207 -35.70 7.80 5.56
CA ARG A 207 -34.67 8.83 5.69
C ARG A 207 -34.10 9.23 4.33
N ARG A 208 -33.87 8.26 3.45
CA ARG A 208 -33.44 8.51 2.06
C ARG A 208 -34.49 9.33 1.31
N GLN A 209 -35.77 8.98 1.45
CA GLN A 209 -36.86 9.73 0.86
C GLN A 209 -36.93 11.16 1.42
N THR A 210 -36.81 11.31 2.73
CA THR A 210 -36.76 12.64 3.39
C THR A 210 -35.62 13.50 2.84
N PHE A 211 -34.44 12.90 2.60
CA PHE A 211 -33.31 13.62 2.01
C PHE A 211 -33.52 13.98 0.54
N ILE A 212 -34.12 13.09 -0.24
CA ILE A 212 -34.49 13.36 -1.64
C ILE A 212 -35.48 14.52 -1.70
N ASP A 213 -36.52 14.48 -0.87
CA ASP A 213 -37.57 15.50 -0.82
C ASP A 213 -37.04 16.87 -0.35
N ASN A 214 -35.93 16.91 0.40
CA ASN A 214 -35.33 18.12 0.98
C ASN A 214 -33.97 18.51 0.37
N THR A 215 -33.67 18.05 -0.85
CA THR A 215 -32.37 18.27 -1.51
C THR A 215 -31.99 19.76 -1.57
N ASP A 216 -32.94 20.65 -1.87
CA ASP A 216 -32.70 22.09 -1.99
C ASP A 216 -32.29 22.75 -0.66
N SER A 217 -32.91 22.34 0.45
CA SER A 217 -32.59 22.84 1.79
C SER A 217 -31.21 22.38 2.24
N ILE A 218 -30.83 21.13 1.91
CA ILE A 218 -29.52 20.57 2.22
C ILE A 218 -28.42 21.32 1.47
N VAL A 219 -28.62 21.60 0.17
CA VAL A 219 -27.68 22.38 -0.64
C VAL A 219 -27.49 23.78 -0.05
N LYS A 220 -28.57 24.43 0.42
CA LYS A 220 -28.50 25.74 1.09
C LYS A 220 -27.68 25.66 2.38
N ILE A 221 -27.95 24.71 3.26
CA ILE A 221 -27.20 24.54 4.53
C ILE A 221 -25.72 24.23 4.26
N GLN A 222 -25.42 23.36 3.29
CA GLN A 222 -24.05 23.06 2.87
C GLN A 222 -23.33 24.31 2.36
N SER A 223 -24.01 25.15 1.56
CA SER A 223 -23.45 26.40 1.08
C SER A 223 -23.13 27.38 2.23
N TRP A 224 -23.98 27.46 3.26
CA TRP A 224 -23.74 28.28 4.44
C TRP A 224 -22.55 27.80 5.25
N PHE A 225 -22.40 26.48 5.43
CA PHE A 225 -21.27 25.92 6.18
C PHE A 225 -19.94 26.10 5.43
N ARG A 226 -19.94 25.90 4.10
CA ARG A 226 -18.78 26.21 3.24
C ARG A 226 -18.41 27.69 3.34
N MET A 227 -19.40 28.58 3.30
CA MET A 227 -19.19 30.03 3.45
C MET A 227 -18.65 30.40 4.84
N ALA A 228 -19.19 29.82 5.92
CA ALA A 228 -18.73 30.07 7.29
C ALA A 228 -17.28 29.60 7.50
N THR A 229 -16.92 28.44 6.93
CA THR A 229 -15.57 27.89 6.99
C THR A 229 -14.58 28.76 6.21
N ALA A 230 -14.96 29.17 4.98
CA ALA A 230 -14.17 30.09 4.17
C ALA A 230 -13.99 31.45 4.88
N ARG A 231 -15.04 31.97 5.51
CA ARG A 231 -15.00 33.21 6.30
C ARG A 231 -14.08 33.11 7.51
N LYS A 232 -14.09 31.97 8.22
CA LYS A 232 -13.16 31.72 9.34
C LYS A 232 -11.70 31.72 8.89
N SER A 233 -11.40 31.03 7.79
CA SER A 233 -10.05 31.02 7.19
C SER A 233 -9.60 32.42 6.76
N TYR A 234 -10.50 33.18 6.12
CA TYR A 234 -10.24 34.57 5.74
C TYR A 234 -9.95 35.47 6.95
N LEU A 235 -10.74 35.38 8.01
CA LEU A 235 -10.55 36.18 9.23
C LEU A 235 -9.23 35.85 9.94
N SER A 236 -8.86 34.56 9.99
CA SER A 236 -7.55 34.14 10.53
C SER A 236 -6.39 34.71 9.72
N ARG A 237 -6.48 34.69 8.38
CA ARG A 237 -5.49 35.29 7.49
C ARG A 237 -5.41 36.81 7.65
N LEU A 238 -6.55 37.48 7.82
CA LEU A 238 -6.62 38.93 8.05
C LEU A 238 -5.98 39.29 9.40
N GLN A 239 -6.23 38.49 10.44
CA GLN A 239 -5.63 38.69 11.76
C GLN A 239 -4.10 38.54 11.69
N TYR A 240 -3.60 37.52 11.00
CA TYR A 240 -2.18 37.36 10.73
C TYR A 240 -1.56 38.62 10.12
N PHE A 241 -2.19 39.21 9.09
CA PHE A 241 -1.66 40.45 8.49
C PHE A 241 -1.71 41.65 9.44
N ARG A 242 -2.73 41.74 10.31
CA ARG A 242 -2.81 42.80 11.32
C ARG A 242 -1.73 42.66 12.39
N ASP A 243 -1.46 41.43 12.83
CA ASP A 243 -0.45 41.17 13.86
C ASP A 243 0.97 41.47 13.34
N HIS A 244 1.21 41.29 12.04
CA HIS A 244 2.50 41.54 11.39
C HIS A 244 2.58 42.95 10.74
N ASN A 245 1.63 43.85 11.01
CA ASN A 245 1.64 45.21 10.43
C ASN A 245 2.91 45.99 10.79
N ASN A 246 3.43 45.85 12.02
CA ASN A 246 4.65 46.54 12.44
C ASN A 246 5.88 46.05 11.66
N GLU A 247 5.91 44.79 11.28
CA GLU A 247 6.97 44.21 10.45
C GLU A 247 6.83 44.64 9.00
N ILE A 248 5.60 44.72 8.48
CA ILE A 248 5.31 45.27 7.15
C ILE A 248 5.74 46.74 7.09
N VAL A 249 5.47 47.55 8.12
CA VAL A 249 5.93 48.94 8.20
C VAL A 249 7.46 49.01 8.28
N LYS A 250 8.13 48.11 9.00
CA LYS A 250 9.60 48.01 9.00
C LYS A 250 10.12 47.69 7.61
N ILE A 251 9.56 46.70 6.91
CA ILE A 251 9.93 46.33 5.53
C ILE A 251 9.68 47.50 4.56
N GLN A 252 8.55 48.18 4.68
CA GLN A 252 8.22 49.36 3.87
C GLN A 252 9.16 50.53 4.15
N SER A 253 9.55 50.76 5.41
CA SER A 253 10.53 51.78 5.77
C SER A 253 11.92 51.45 5.21
N LEU A 254 12.28 50.16 5.16
CA LEU A 254 13.53 49.65 4.60
C LEU A 254 13.54 49.78 3.07
N LEU A 255 12.40 49.52 2.42
CA LEU A 255 12.21 49.77 0.99
C LEU A 255 12.23 51.26 0.64
N ARG A 256 11.62 52.14 1.46
CA ARG A 256 11.69 53.60 1.29
C ARG A 256 13.13 54.11 1.50
N ALA A 257 13.85 53.57 2.49
CA ALA A 257 15.25 53.88 2.71
C ALA A 257 16.14 53.41 1.55
N ASN A 258 15.87 52.23 0.99
CA ASN A 258 16.58 51.73 -0.20
C ASN A 258 16.28 52.57 -1.43
N LYS A 259 15.03 52.99 -1.65
CA LYS A 259 14.67 53.89 -2.75
C LYS A 259 15.33 55.26 -2.61
N ALA A 260 15.35 55.82 -1.40
CA ALA A 260 16.07 57.07 -1.12
C ALA A 260 17.59 56.93 -1.31
N ARG A 261 18.15 55.75 -1.01
CA ARG A 261 19.57 55.42 -1.23
C ARG A 261 19.90 55.24 -2.71
N ASP A 262 18.98 54.67 -3.49
CA ASP A 262 19.09 54.59 -4.95
C ASP A 262 19.00 55.99 -5.58
N ASP A 263 18.07 56.84 -5.14
CA ASP A 263 17.96 58.24 -5.59
C ASP A 263 19.22 59.06 -5.24
N TYR A 264 19.83 58.82 -4.07
CA TYR A 264 21.13 59.40 -3.69
C TYR A 264 22.28 58.87 -4.55
N LYS A 265 22.26 57.59 -4.95
CA LYS A 265 23.24 57.01 -5.89
C LYS A 265 23.12 57.61 -7.29
N THR A 266 21.91 57.90 -7.77
CA THR A 266 21.71 58.57 -9.08
C THR A 266 22.22 60.01 -9.06
N LEU A 267 22.05 60.73 -7.94
CA LEU A 267 22.65 62.05 -7.71
C LEU A 267 24.18 61.99 -7.53
N GLY A 268 24.68 60.95 -6.86
CA GLY A 268 26.12 60.66 -6.71
C GLY A 268 26.79 60.37 -8.05
N ASN A 269 26.17 59.55 -8.91
CA ASN A 269 26.66 59.20 -10.23
C ASN A 269 26.74 60.41 -11.19
N LYS A 270 25.86 61.42 -11.03
CA LYS A 270 25.97 62.70 -11.76
C LYS A 270 27.15 63.56 -11.30
N LYS A 271 27.59 63.45 -10.04
CA LYS A 271 28.81 64.14 -9.54
C LYS A 271 30.10 63.36 -9.80
N LEU A 272 30.03 62.03 -9.91
CA LEU A 272 31.19 61.14 -10.10
C LEU A 272 31.75 61.12 -11.54
N ASN A 273 31.00 61.56 -12.55
CA ASN A 273 31.54 61.77 -13.90
C ASN A 273 32.39 63.05 -14.08
N LYS A 274 32.59 63.87 -13.02
CA LYS A 274 33.31 65.15 -13.10
C LYS A 274 34.66 65.22 -12.35
N LYS A 275 35.11 64.15 -11.69
CA LYS A 275 36.43 64.12 -11.03
C LYS A 275 37.11 62.76 -11.21
N LYS A 276 37.90 62.65 -12.28
CA LYS A 276 39.09 61.78 -12.32
C LYS A 276 40.08 62.25 -11.24
N GLY A 277 40.64 61.32 -10.48
CA GLY A 277 41.86 61.50 -9.69
C GLY A 277 41.74 61.06 -8.23
N GLY A 278 42.51 60.04 -7.84
CA GLY A 278 42.83 59.73 -6.44
C GLY A 278 42.47 58.31 -5.97
N GLU A 279 43.50 57.47 -5.86
CA GLU A 279 43.82 56.48 -4.81
C GLU A 279 42.72 55.74 -4.01
N MET A 280 42.82 54.41 -4.07
CA MET A 280 42.92 53.41 -2.97
C MET A 280 41.80 53.24 -1.91
N GLU A 281 41.70 51.97 -1.46
CA GLU A 281 41.11 51.43 -0.21
C GLU A 281 39.71 50.77 -0.23
N ILE A 282 39.77 49.43 -0.35
CA ILE A 282 39.20 48.37 0.51
C ILE A 282 38.30 48.83 1.68
N LEU A 283 37.06 48.30 1.78
CA LEU A 283 36.55 47.44 2.89
C LEU A 283 35.01 47.35 2.92
N ASN A 284 34.56 46.11 3.16
CA ASN A 284 33.31 45.67 3.79
C ASN A 284 32.01 45.65 2.98
N ASN A 285 31.72 44.46 2.41
CA ASN A 285 30.37 43.95 2.21
C ASN A 285 30.21 42.65 3.00
N THR A 286 29.41 42.71 4.06
CA THR A 286 28.73 41.54 4.63
C THR A 286 27.23 41.81 4.65
N ASP A 287 26.51 40.76 4.25
CA ASP A 287 25.13 40.42 4.55
C ASP A 287 23.97 40.91 3.66
N ASN A 288 23.30 39.86 3.14
CA ASN A 288 21.90 39.73 2.73
C ASN A 288 21.51 40.17 1.32
N GLN A 289 21.80 39.30 0.33
CA GLN A 289 21.05 39.22 -0.92
C GLN A 289 20.34 37.87 -1.06
N GLY A 290 19.01 37.86 -0.95
CA GLY A 290 18.17 36.75 -1.40
C GLY A 290 17.48 37.10 -2.72
N ILE A 291 17.62 36.23 -3.74
CA ILE A 291 16.81 35.88 -4.94
C ILE A 291 16.07 36.99 -5.75
N LYS A 292 15.94 38.23 -5.28
CA LYS A 292 15.33 39.36 -5.99
C LYS A 292 16.31 40.19 -6.83
N SER A 293 17.60 39.82 -6.84
CA SER A 293 18.64 40.40 -7.70
C SER A 293 19.04 39.48 -8.87
N LEU A 294 18.10 38.73 -9.44
CA LEU A 294 18.35 38.01 -10.71
C LEU A 294 18.54 39.05 -11.83
N SER A 295 19.73 39.06 -12.44
CA SER A 295 20.04 39.83 -13.64
C SER A 295 19.06 39.49 -14.77
N LYS A 296 18.80 40.42 -15.68
CA LYS A 296 17.92 40.23 -16.85
C LYS A 296 18.27 38.97 -17.66
N GLU A 297 19.56 38.63 -17.71
CA GLU A 297 20.07 37.39 -18.33
C GLU A 297 19.60 36.11 -17.63
N ARG A 298 19.57 36.07 -16.29
CA ARG A 298 19.17 34.86 -15.56
C ARG A 298 17.69 34.52 -15.69
N ARG A 299 16.81 35.53 -15.76
CA ARG A 299 15.39 35.30 -16.06
C ARG A 299 15.20 34.71 -17.45
N LYS A 300 15.89 35.28 -18.44
CA LYS A 300 15.88 34.78 -19.81
C LYS A 300 16.41 33.33 -19.89
N THR A 301 17.43 33.01 -19.11
CA THR A 301 17.98 31.64 -19.03
C THR A 301 16.95 30.65 -18.47
N LEU A 302 16.26 31.01 -17.37
CA LEU A 302 15.20 30.19 -16.78
C LEU A 302 13.98 30.03 -17.71
N GLU A 303 13.58 31.08 -18.43
CA GLU A 303 12.53 31.01 -19.45
C GLU A 303 12.93 30.07 -20.59
N THR A 304 14.20 30.08 -20.99
CA THR A 304 14.71 29.17 -22.02
C THR A 304 14.71 27.72 -21.55
N TYR A 305 15.05 27.45 -20.28
CA TYR A 305 14.89 26.11 -19.67
C TYR A 305 13.43 25.66 -19.60
N GLN A 306 12.49 26.57 -19.31
CA GLN A 306 11.06 26.27 -19.35
C GLN A 306 10.61 25.82 -20.74
N GLN A 307 11.09 26.48 -21.79
CA GLN A 307 10.81 26.11 -23.18
C GLN A 307 11.45 24.78 -23.56
N LEU A 308 12.70 24.56 -23.13
CA LEU A 308 13.43 23.31 -23.36
C LEU A 308 12.70 22.11 -22.75
N PHE A 309 12.32 22.18 -21.48
CA PHE A 309 11.63 21.06 -20.82
C PHE A 309 10.23 20.83 -21.37
N TYR A 310 9.53 21.88 -21.80
CA TYR A 310 8.25 21.73 -22.51
C TYR A 310 8.42 20.98 -23.85
N LEU A 311 9.47 21.31 -24.61
CA LEU A 311 9.79 20.64 -25.87
C LEU A 311 10.10 19.15 -25.63
N LEU A 312 10.90 18.83 -24.61
CA LEU A 312 11.25 17.45 -24.27
C LEU A 312 10.04 16.63 -23.82
N GLN A 313 9.09 17.24 -23.07
CA GLN A 313 7.87 16.56 -22.68
C GLN A 313 6.94 16.23 -23.86
N THR A 314 6.81 17.17 -24.80
CA THR A 314 5.84 17.10 -25.91
C THR A 314 6.34 16.28 -27.10
N ASN A 315 7.66 16.30 -27.34
CA ASN A 315 8.32 15.56 -28.41
C ASN A 315 9.13 14.37 -27.85
N PRO A 316 8.52 13.16 -27.79
CA PRO A 316 9.15 11.99 -27.16
C PRO A 316 10.38 11.48 -27.92
N LEU A 317 10.54 11.83 -29.20
CA LEU A 317 11.65 11.37 -30.04
C LEU A 317 13.02 11.77 -29.49
N TYR A 318 13.13 12.97 -28.91
CA TYR A 318 14.41 13.44 -28.36
C TYR A 318 14.86 12.60 -27.18
N LEU A 319 13.96 12.41 -26.20
CA LEU A 319 14.23 11.61 -25.02
C LEU A 319 14.38 10.12 -25.37
N ALA A 320 13.61 9.60 -26.33
CA ALA A 320 13.75 8.23 -26.83
C ALA A 320 15.17 7.99 -27.35
N LYS A 321 15.66 8.84 -28.25
CA LYS A 321 17.04 8.74 -28.78
C LYS A 321 18.10 8.91 -27.70
N LEU A 322 17.89 9.84 -26.75
CA LEU A 322 18.81 10.02 -25.62
C LEU A 322 18.91 8.74 -24.77
N ILE A 323 17.78 8.07 -24.47
CA ILE A 323 17.76 6.80 -23.73
C ILE A 323 18.64 5.74 -24.42
N PHE A 324 18.72 5.73 -25.76
CA PHE A 324 19.56 4.78 -26.50
C PHE A 324 21.06 5.00 -26.37
N GLN A 325 21.48 6.26 -26.22
CA GLN A 325 22.90 6.62 -26.12
C GLN A 325 23.46 6.37 -24.72
N MET A 326 22.60 6.18 -23.72
CA MET A 326 23.04 6.00 -22.34
C MET A 326 23.68 4.62 -22.10
N PRO A 327 24.87 4.55 -21.46
CA PRO A 327 25.48 3.28 -21.08
C PRO A 327 24.68 2.59 -19.97
N GLN A 328 24.58 1.25 -20.03
CA GLN A 328 23.74 0.43 -19.14
C GLN A 328 24.02 0.62 -17.64
N ASN A 329 25.24 1.02 -17.26
CA ASN A 329 25.65 1.19 -15.86
C ASN A 329 25.22 2.54 -15.25
N LYS A 330 24.87 3.54 -16.07
CA LYS A 330 24.39 4.87 -15.61
C LYS A 330 22.87 5.05 -15.81
N SER A 331 22.19 4.09 -16.45
CA SER A 331 20.83 4.26 -16.94
C SER A 331 19.79 4.44 -15.83
N THR A 332 19.90 3.74 -14.69
CA THR A 332 18.88 3.82 -13.62
C THR A 332 18.85 5.16 -12.92
N LYS A 333 20.00 5.74 -12.57
CA LYS A 333 20.05 7.09 -12.00
C LYS A 333 19.57 8.13 -13.00
N PHE A 334 20.01 8.05 -14.26
CA PHE A 334 19.52 8.93 -15.32
C PHE A 334 17.98 8.87 -15.48
N MET A 335 17.40 7.68 -15.42
CA MET A 335 15.97 7.47 -15.53
C MET A 335 15.19 8.17 -14.41
N ASP A 336 15.63 8.00 -13.16
CA ASP A 336 14.97 8.63 -12.01
C ASP A 336 15.16 10.15 -12.03
N THR A 337 16.41 10.61 -12.24
CA THR A 337 16.83 12.02 -12.12
C THR A 337 16.40 12.89 -13.31
N VAL A 338 16.30 12.33 -14.52
CA VAL A 338 15.95 13.09 -15.73
C VAL A 338 14.56 12.75 -16.23
N ILE A 339 14.29 11.48 -16.54
CA ILE A 339 13.00 11.12 -17.18
C ILE A 339 11.86 11.27 -16.18
N PHE A 340 11.90 10.62 -15.01
CA PHE A 340 10.78 10.66 -14.08
C PHE A 340 10.59 12.04 -13.46
N THR A 341 11.65 12.78 -13.14
CA THR A 341 11.54 14.18 -12.71
C THR A 341 10.91 15.07 -13.78
N LEU A 342 11.34 14.96 -15.05
CA LEU A 342 10.75 15.77 -16.14
C LEU A 342 9.25 15.51 -16.32
N TYR A 343 8.79 14.27 -16.11
CA TYR A 343 7.37 13.94 -16.15
C TYR A 343 6.70 13.97 -14.76
N ASN A 344 7.33 14.59 -13.75
CA ASN A 344 6.83 14.72 -12.39
C ASN A 344 6.25 13.39 -11.82
N TYR A 345 6.95 12.28 -12.07
CA TYR A 345 6.55 10.91 -11.71
C TYR A 345 5.13 10.52 -12.17
N ALA A 346 4.66 11.11 -13.27
CA ALA A 346 3.30 10.97 -13.77
C ALA A 346 2.24 11.29 -12.70
N SER A 347 2.43 12.37 -11.95
CA SER A 347 1.49 12.78 -10.90
C SER A 347 0.11 13.12 -11.47
N ASN A 348 0.07 13.69 -12.67
CA ASN A 348 -1.15 14.09 -13.37
C ASN A 348 -1.41 13.23 -14.60
N GLN A 349 -2.68 13.17 -15.01
CA GLN A 349 -3.13 12.43 -16.19
C GLN A 349 -2.39 12.84 -17.48
N ARG A 350 -2.07 14.13 -17.64
CA ARG A 350 -1.28 14.64 -18.77
C ARG A 350 0.12 14.06 -18.78
N GLU A 351 0.81 14.11 -17.65
CA GLU A 351 2.18 13.62 -17.52
C GLU A 351 2.24 12.10 -17.74
N GLU A 352 1.25 11.36 -17.23
CA GLU A 352 1.10 9.93 -17.48
C GLU A 352 0.91 9.63 -18.96
N TYR A 353 0.04 10.36 -19.66
CA TYR A 353 -0.15 10.22 -21.10
C TYR A 353 1.15 10.47 -21.89
N LEU A 354 1.87 11.56 -21.58
CA LEU A 354 3.10 11.90 -22.29
C LEU A 354 4.24 10.92 -21.99
N LEU A 355 4.35 10.45 -20.74
CA LEU A 355 5.34 9.44 -20.36
C LEU A 355 5.06 8.10 -21.05
N LEU A 356 3.79 7.69 -21.18
CA LEU A 356 3.42 6.49 -21.94
C LEU A 356 3.74 6.63 -23.42
N LYS A 357 3.55 7.81 -23.99
CA LYS A 357 3.94 8.12 -25.37
C LYS A 357 5.46 8.04 -25.56
N LEU A 358 6.24 8.49 -24.59
CA LEU A 358 7.69 8.31 -24.57
C LEU A 358 8.07 6.83 -24.52
N PHE A 359 7.49 6.04 -23.60
CA PHE A 359 7.77 4.61 -23.51
C PHE A 359 7.41 3.86 -24.79
N LYS A 360 6.27 4.18 -25.41
CA LYS A 360 5.90 3.62 -26.72
C LYS A 360 6.97 3.92 -27.78
N THR A 361 7.30 5.19 -27.96
CA THR A 361 8.26 5.65 -28.98
C THR A 361 9.65 5.04 -28.76
N ALA A 362 10.10 4.99 -27.50
CA ALA A 362 11.38 4.41 -27.14
C ALA A 362 11.38 2.89 -27.37
N LEU A 363 10.30 2.18 -27.04
CA LEU A 363 10.21 0.74 -27.21
C LEU A 363 10.18 0.32 -28.68
N GLU A 364 9.41 1.04 -29.50
CA GLU A 364 9.35 0.84 -30.96
C GLU A 364 10.75 1.00 -31.57
N GLU A 365 11.49 2.04 -31.17
CA GLU A 365 12.87 2.27 -31.60
C GLU A 365 13.83 1.18 -31.08
N GLU A 366 13.62 0.65 -29.86
CA GLU A 366 14.48 -0.40 -29.28
C GLU A 366 14.36 -1.69 -30.09
N ILE A 367 13.11 -2.07 -30.40
CA ILE A 367 12.81 -3.27 -31.15
C ILE A 367 13.34 -3.13 -32.58
N LYS A 368 13.14 -1.96 -33.20
CA LYS A 368 13.59 -1.71 -34.56
C LYS A 368 15.11 -1.75 -34.69
N SER A 369 15.84 -1.18 -33.75
CA SER A 369 17.27 -0.91 -33.91
C SER A 369 18.20 -1.87 -33.14
N LYS A 370 17.76 -2.51 -32.04
CA LYS A 370 18.62 -3.37 -31.19
C LYS A 370 18.25 -4.85 -31.16
N VAL A 371 17.03 -5.22 -31.55
CA VAL A 371 16.55 -6.60 -31.44
C VAL A 371 16.74 -7.33 -32.78
N ASP A 372 17.75 -8.17 -32.91
CA ASP A 372 18.01 -8.91 -34.15
C ASP A 372 17.22 -10.21 -34.23
N GLN A 373 16.99 -10.85 -33.08
CA GLN A 373 16.13 -12.01 -32.93
C GLN A 373 15.07 -11.81 -31.85
N VAL A 374 13.94 -12.50 -32.03
CA VAL A 374 12.80 -12.50 -31.11
C VAL A 374 13.20 -12.85 -29.67
N GLN A 375 14.20 -13.73 -29.50
CA GLN A 375 14.68 -14.17 -28.18
C GLN A 375 15.57 -13.16 -27.45
N ASP A 376 16.14 -12.17 -28.15
CA ASP A 376 17.08 -11.19 -27.56
C ASP A 376 16.41 -10.31 -26.49
N ILE A 377 15.09 -10.13 -26.59
CA ILE A 377 14.29 -9.40 -25.59
C ILE A 377 14.20 -10.19 -24.27
N VAL A 378 14.18 -11.52 -24.38
CA VAL A 378 14.08 -12.43 -23.23
C VAL A 378 15.43 -12.59 -22.55
N THR A 379 16.49 -12.81 -23.33
CA THR A 379 17.86 -13.06 -22.83
C THR A 379 18.62 -11.78 -22.50
N GLY A 380 18.29 -10.67 -23.15
CA GLY A 380 18.98 -9.39 -22.99
C GLY A 380 18.51 -8.55 -21.80
N ASN A 381 19.11 -7.37 -21.67
CA ASN A 381 18.72 -6.33 -20.72
C ASN A 381 18.18 -5.09 -21.44
N PRO A 382 17.00 -5.19 -22.08
CA PRO A 382 16.36 -4.08 -22.78
C PRO A 382 16.14 -2.90 -21.83
N THR A 383 16.65 -1.74 -22.21
CA THR A 383 16.67 -0.54 -21.36
C THR A 383 15.25 -0.04 -21.16
N VAL A 384 14.44 0.02 -22.23
CA VAL A 384 13.08 0.57 -22.17
C VAL A 384 12.19 -0.28 -21.28
N ILE A 385 12.25 -1.60 -21.45
CA ILE A 385 11.51 -2.56 -20.61
C ILE A 385 11.90 -2.41 -19.14
N LYS A 386 13.20 -2.25 -18.83
CA LYS A 386 13.65 -2.01 -17.46
C LYS A 386 13.08 -0.70 -16.91
N MET A 387 12.99 0.37 -17.71
CA MET A 387 12.39 1.63 -17.27
C MET A 387 10.90 1.49 -16.97
N VAL A 388 10.16 0.83 -17.86
CA VAL A 388 8.72 0.60 -17.69
C VAL A 388 8.45 -0.21 -16.42
N VAL A 389 9.21 -1.28 -16.19
CA VAL A 389 9.08 -2.11 -14.99
C VAL A 389 9.46 -1.31 -13.74
N SER A 390 10.53 -0.51 -13.77
CA SER A 390 10.95 0.34 -12.65
C SER A 390 9.88 1.38 -12.29
N PHE A 391 9.32 2.05 -13.30
CA PHE A 391 8.25 3.03 -13.12
C PHE A 391 6.99 2.41 -12.48
N ASN A 392 6.54 1.27 -13.01
CA ASN A 392 5.38 0.57 -12.46
C ASN A 392 5.67 -0.10 -11.11
N ARG A 393 6.93 -0.20 -10.67
CA ARG A 393 7.29 -0.65 -9.32
C ARG A 393 7.40 0.47 -8.30
N GLY A 394 7.38 1.74 -8.72
CA GLY A 394 7.34 2.88 -7.81
C GLY A 394 6.04 2.94 -7.01
N ALA A 395 5.90 3.97 -6.18
CA ALA A 395 4.81 4.12 -5.20
C ALA A 395 3.38 3.91 -5.76
N ARG A 396 3.13 4.20 -7.05
CA ARG A 396 1.81 3.98 -7.69
C ARG A 396 1.51 2.51 -7.98
N GLY A 397 2.47 1.72 -8.48
CA GLY A 397 2.20 0.33 -8.88
C GLY A 397 2.64 -0.74 -7.87
N GLN A 398 3.46 -0.36 -6.87
CA GLN A 398 3.75 -1.21 -5.71
C GLN A 398 2.47 -1.61 -4.95
N ASN A 399 1.53 -0.67 -4.82
CA ASN A 399 0.22 -0.94 -4.20
C ASN A 399 -0.57 -2.03 -4.94
N THR A 400 -0.51 -2.05 -6.27
CA THR A 400 -1.16 -3.09 -7.09
C THR A 400 -0.53 -4.46 -6.85
N LEU A 401 0.81 -4.55 -6.93
CA LEU A 401 1.52 -5.82 -6.70
C LEU A 401 1.27 -6.35 -5.28
N ARG A 402 1.22 -5.44 -4.30
CA ARG A 402 0.88 -5.77 -2.93
C ARG A 402 -0.53 -6.30 -2.80
N GLN A 403 -1.53 -5.65 -3.39
CA GLN A 403 -2.92 -6.16 -3.37
C GLN A 403 -3.05 -7.53 -4.05
N LEU A 404 -2.26 -7.79 -5.09
CA LEU A 404 -2.26 -9.04 -5.84
C LEU A 404 -1.58 -10.17 -5.06
N LEU A 405 -0.31 -9.98 -4.66
CA LEU A 405 0.52 -11.06 -4.13
C LEU A 405 0.48 -11.18 -2.61
N ALA A 406 0.23 -10.11 -1.87
CA ALA A 406 0.36 -10.14 -0.40
C ALA A 406 -0.53 -11.18 0.29
N PRO A 407 -1.81 -11.40 -0.10
CA PRO A 407 -2.65 -12.41 0.55
C PRO A 407 -2.05 -13.81 0.45
N VAL A 408 -1.62 -14.21 -0.76
CA VAL A 408 -1.11 -15.55 -1.03
C VAL A 408 0.30 -15.72 -0.47
N VAL A 409 1.15 -14.69 -0.56
CA VAL A 409 2.50 -14.71 0.01
C VAL A 409 2.45 -14.80 1.54
N LYS A 410 1.53 -14.08 2.20
CA LYS A 410 1.35 -14.18 3.66
C LYS A 410 0.90 -15.58 4.07
N GLU A 411 -0.05 -16.16 3.34
CA GLU A 411 -0.50 -17.54 3.61
C GLU A 411 0.68 -18.56 3.53
N ILE A 412 1.56 -18.42 2.54
CA ILE A 412 2.76 -19.27 2.39
C ILE A 412 3.76 -19.04 3.53
N ILE A 413 3.90 -17.81 4.01
CA ILE A 413 4.84 -17.44 5.08
C ILE A 413 4.31 -17.88 6.45
N ASP A 414 3.01 -17.79 6.69
CA ASP A 414 2.36 -18.14 7.95
C ASP A 414 2.27 -19.67 8.16
N ASP A 415 2.27 -20.46 7.07
CA ASP A 415 2.30 -21.92 7.14
C ASP A 415 3.71 -22.44 7.52
N LYS A 416 3.93 -22.59 8.83
CA LYS A 416 5.18 -23.16 9.39
C LYS A 416 5.40 -24.64 9.07
N SER A 417 4.37 -25.36 8.62
CA SER A 417 4.44 -26.79 8.29
C SER A 417 4.80 -27.05 6.84
N LEU A 418 4.71 -26.02 6.00
CA LEU A 418 4.98 -26.10 4.58
C LEU A 418 6.50 -26.18 4.33
N ILE A 419 6.98 -27.34 3.92
CA ILE A 419 8.35 -27.56 3.48
C ILE A 419 8.31 -28.08 2.05
N ILE A 420 8.71 -27.23 1.10
CA ILE A 420 8.78 -27.60 -0.32
C ILE A 420 10.25 -27.82 -0.67
N ASN A 421 10.66 -29.09 -0.71
CA ASN A 421 12.00 -29.49 -1.15
C ASN A 421 11.89 -30.25 -2.46
N THR A 422 12.43 -29.67 -3.52
CA THR A 422 12.43 -30.24 -4.87
C THR A 422 13.74 -30.98 -5.21
N ASN A 423 14.73 -30.94 -4.32
CA ASN A 423 16.03 -31.61 -4.50
C ASN A 423 16.05 -32.97 -3.74
N PRO A 424 16.19 -34.12 -4.44
CA PRO A 424 16.21 -35.44 -3.81
C PRO A 424 17.31 -35.63 -2.76
N VAL A 425 18.48 -35.00 -2.96
CA VAL A 425 19.62 -35.11 -2.04
C VAL A 425 19.33 -34.37 -0.73
N GLU A 426 18.70 -33.21 -0.79
CA GLU A 426 18.31 -32.45 0.41
C GLU A 426 17.19 -33.16 1.18
N VAL A 427 16.22 -33.77 0.48
CA VAL A 427 15.17 -34.59 1.09
C VAL A 427 15.79 -35.80 1.80
N TYR A 428 16.77 -36.45 1.18
CA TYR A 428 17.51 -37.54 1.79
C TYR A 428 18.29 -37.10 3.04
N LYS A 429 19.06 -36.01 2.95
CA LYS A 429 19.81 -35.46 4.10
C LYS A 429 18.87 -35.08 5.25
N ALA A 430 17.75 -34.44 4.96
CA ALA A 430 16.73 -34.12 5.96
C ALA A 430 16.12 -35.36 6.61
N TRP A 431 15.88 -36.42 5.83
CA TRP A 431 15.38 -37.70 6.35
C TRP A 431 16.41 -38.39 7.26
N VAL A 432 17.68 -38.45 6.85
CA VAL A 432 18.76 -39.01 7.66
C VAL A 432 18.90 -38.22 8.98
N ASN A 433 18.91 -36.89 8.92
CA ASN A 433 18.97 -36.03 10.11
C ASN A 433 17.78 -36.25 11.05
N GLN A 434 16.57 -36.45 10.50
CA GLN A 434 15.38 -36.75 11.29
C GLN A 434 15.49 -38.11 11.99
N LEU A 435 15.99 -39.14 11.29
CA LEU A 435 16.24 -40.47 11.87
C LEU A 435 17.27 -40.40 13.00
N GLU A 436 18.38 -39.69 12.82
CA GLU A 436 19.41 -39.52 13.85
C GLU A 436 18.90 -38.76 15.08
N THR A 437 18.06 -37.75 14.86
CA THR A 437 17.46 -36.97 15.96
C THR A 437 16.48 -37.81 16.78
N GLN A 438 15.69 -38.67 16.13
CA GLN A 438 14.71 -39.53 16.79
C GLN A 438 15.35 -40.73 17.49
N THR A 439 16.37 -41.33 16.87
CA THR A 439 17.04 -42.52 17.41
C THR A 439 18.14 -42.16 18.41
N GLY A 440 18.76 -40.98 18.28
CA GLY A 440 19.92 -40.59 19.07
C GLY A 440 21.18 -41.43 18.77
N GLU A 441 21.18 -42.16 17.64
CA GLU A 441 22.30 -42.96 17.15
C GLU A 441 22.67 -42.52 15.72
N ALA A 442 23.96 -42.62 15.37
CA ALA A 442 24.42 -42.30 14.02
C ALA A 442 23.80 -43.26 13.00
N SER A 443 23.25 -42.71 11.92
CA SER A 443 22.63 -43.52 10.86
C SER A 443 23.71 -44.37 10.16
N LYS A 444 23.36 -45.60 9.77
CA LYS A 444 24.23 -46.46 8.94
C LYS A 444 24.23 -46.05 7.46
N LEU A 445 23.45 -45.04 7.09
CA LEU A 445 23.32 -44.55 5.73
C LEU A 445 24.40 -43.50 5.42
N PRO A 446 24.93 -43.46 4.18
CA PRO A 446 25.98 -42.51 3.79
C PRO A 446 25.47 -41.06 3.80
N TYR A 447 26.27 -40.12 4.34
CA TYR A 447 25.87 -38.71 4.43
C TYR A 447 25.88 -37.95 3.10
N ASP A 448 26.73 -38.36 2.15
CA ASP A 448 26.79 -37.80 0.81
C ASP A 448 26.38 -38.86 -0.20
N VAL A 449 25.33 -38.54 -0.96
CA VAL A 449 24.71 -39.41 -1.97
C VAL A 449 24.49 -38.63 -3.26
N THR A 450 24.55 -39.33 -4.39
CA THR A 450 24.13 -38.76 -5.68
C THR A 450 22.59 -38.73 -5.79
N THR A 451 22.07 -37.95 -6.73
CA THR A 451 20.62 -37.86 -7.01
C THR A 451 20.00 -39.22 -7.32
N GLU A 452 20.66 -40.03 -8.14
CA GLU A 452 20.23 -41.39 -8.52
C GLU A 452 20.19 -42.34 -7.30
N GLN A 453 21.20 -42.25 -6.42
CA GLN A 453 21.25 -43.05 -5.19
C GLN A 453 20.18 -42.63 -4.19
N ALA A 454 19.95 -41.33 -4.03
CA ALA A 454 18.90 -40.79 -3.16
C ALA A 454 17.51 -41.26 -3.61
N LEU A 455 17.27 -41.28 -4.93
CA LEU A 455 16.03 -41.76 -5.53
C LEU A 455 15.87 -43.29 -5.47
N THR A 456 16.86 -44.06 -5.03
CA THR A 456 16.69 -45.51 -4.83
C THR A 456 15.85 -45.81 -3.58
N TYR A 457 15.82 -44.90 -2.60
CA TYR A 457 15.11 -45.09 -1.34
C TYR A 457 13.61 -44.74 -1.45
N PRO A 458 12.69 -45.63 -1.04
CA PRO A 458 11.25 -45.39 -1.18
C PRO A 458 10.75 -44.25 -0.29
N GLU A 459 11.32 -44.06 0.90
CA GLU A 459 10.96 -42.95 1.80
C GLU A 459 11.28 -41.58 1.18
N VAL A 460 12.38 -41.48 0.43
CA VAL A 460 12.76 -40.24 -0.28
C VAL A 460 11.80 -39.97 -1.43
N LYS A 461 11.43 -40.99 -2.21
CA LYS A 461 10.42 -40.87 -3.28
C LYS A 461 9.08 -40.39 -2.72
N ASN A 462 8.57 -41.03 -1.67
CA ASN A 462 7.28 -40.67 -1.07
C ASN A 462 7.28 -39.24 -0.52
N LYS A 463 8.36 -38.82 0.17
CA LYS A 463 8.51 -37.44 0.66
C LYS A 463 8.63 -36.43 -0.47
N LEU A 464 9.30 -36.78 -1.57
CA LEU A 464 9.44 -35.93 -2.75
C LEU A 464 8.10 -35.78 -3.49
N GLU A 465 7.35 -36.86 -3.67
CA GLU A 465 6.01 -36.83 -4.28
C GLU A 465 5.04 -35.96 -3.47
N ALA A 466 5.00 -36.13 -2.15
CA ALA A 466 4.21 -35.26 -1.27
C ALA A 466 4.64 -33.78 -1.35
N SER A 467 5.94 -33.53 -1.52
CA SER A 467 6.47 -32.16 -1.70
C SER A 467 6.05 -31.56 -3.05
N ILE A 468 6.03 -32.37 -4.12
CA ILE A 468 5.57 -31.96 -5.46
C ILE A 468 4.07 -31.65 -5.46
N GLU A 469 3.26 -32.46 -4.77
CA GLU A 469 1.82 -32.21 -4.64
C GLU A 469 1.53 -30.92 -3.86
N ASN A 470 2.26 -30.70 -2.76
CA ASN A 470 2.21 -29.44 -2.01
C ASN A 470 2.63 -28.24 -2.87
N LEU A 471 3.72 -28.36 -3.63
CA LEU A 471 4.18 -27.33 -4.56
C LEU A 471 3.12 -27.01 -5.61
N ARG A 472 2.46 -28.01 -6.20
CA ARG A 472 1.37 -27.81 -7.16
C ARG A 472 0.22 -27.05 -6.52
N ARG A 473 -0.26 -27.50 -5.35
CA ARG A 473 -1.35 -26.86 -4.61
C ARG A 473 -1.07 -25.39 -4.29
N VAL A 474 0.14 -25.07 -3.85
CA VAL A 474 0.55 -23.69 -3.53
C VAL A 474 0.70 -22.86 -4.81
N THR A 475 1.27 -23.46 -5.87
CA THR A 475 1.42 -22.80 -7.17
C THR A 475 0.06 -22.44 -7.78
N ASP A 476 -0.93 -23.31 -7.67
CA ASP A 476 -2.30 -23.06 -8.14
C ASP A 476 -2.95 -21.89 -7.41
N LYS A 477 -2.72 -21.73 -6.10
CA LYS A 477 -3.23 -20.56 -5.36
C LYS A 477 -2.64 -19.25 -5.90
N VAL A 478 -1.33 -19.22 -6.13
CA VAL A 478 -0.65 -18.04 -6.68
C VAL A 478 -1.10 -17.77 -8.12
N LEU A 479 -1.21 -18.80 -8.95
CA LEU A 479 -1.69 -18.72 -10.33
C LEU A 479 -3.11 -18.15 -10.41
N ASN A 480 -4.04 -18.71 -9.61
CA ASN A 480 -5.42 -18.26 -9.59
C ASN A 480 -5.52 -16.78 -9.18
N SER A 481 -4.72 -16.36 -8.19
CA SER A 481 -4.64 -14.95 -7.77
C SER A 481 -4.12 -14.04 -8.89
N ILE A 482 -3.12 -14.47 -9.67
CA ILE A 482 -2.60 -13.72 -10.83
C ILE A 482 -3.67 -13.63 -11.94
N ILE A 483 -4.35 -14.73 -12.26
CA ILE A 483 -5.34 -14.77 -13.34
C ILE A 483 -6.57 -13.93 -12.99
N SER A 484 -7.06 -14.00 -11.74
CA SER A 484 -8.24 -13.26 -11.29
C SER A 484 -8.02 -11.75 -11.14
N SER A 485 -6.76 -11.29 -11.18
CA SER A 485 -6.37 -9.89 -10.93
C SER A 485 -6.00 -9.12 -12.19
N LEU A 486 -6.42 -9.58 -13.38
CA LEU A 486 -6.16 -8.90 -14.66
C LEU A 486 -6.55 -7.40 -14.64
N ASP A 487 -7.66 -7.06 -13.97
CA ASP A 487 -8.16 -5.68 -13.89
C ASP A 487 -7.38 -4.79 -12.94
N LEU A 488 -6.62 -5.39 -12.01
CA LEU A 488 -5.76 -4.64 -11.09
C LEU A 488 -4.47 -4.18 -11.77
N LEU A 489 -4.03 -4.85 -12.85
CA LEU A 489 -2.81 -4.49 -13.57
C LEU A 489 -2.85 -3.03 -14.07
N PRO A 490 -1.76 -2.25 -13.88
CA PRO A 490 -1.73 -0.87 -14.32
C PRO A 490 -1.93 -0.77 -15.84
N TYR A 491 -2.77 0.17 -16.26
CA TYR A 491 -3.04 0.43 -17.69
C TYR A 491 -1.74 0.63 -18.47
N GLY A 492 -0.79 1.40 -17.92
CA GLY A 492 0.49 1.67 -18.56
C GLY A 492 1.28 0.39 -18.88
N LEU A 493 1.35 -0.57 -17.95
CA LEU A 493 2.05 -1.83 -18.17
C LEU A 493 1.35 -2.69 -19.23
N ARG A 494 0.01 -2.76 -19.20
CA ARG A 494 -0.79 -3.49 -20.20
C ARG A 494 -0.67 -2.88 -21.60
N TYR A 495 -0.67 -1.54 -21.68
CA TYR A 495 -0.47 -0.82 -22.94
C TYR A 495 0.92 -1.09 -23.51
N ILE A 496 1.98 -1.06 -22.69
CA ILE A 496 3.32 -1.39 -23.16
C ILE A 496 3.43 -2.86 -23.59
N ALA A 497 2.73 -3.80 -22.94
CA ALA A 497 2.65 -5.18 -23.42
C ALA A 497 1.99 -5.28 -24.81
N LYS A 498 0.93 -4.49 -25.07
CA LYS A 498 0.30 -4.37 -26.39
C LYS A 498 1.27 -3.81 -27.43
N VAL A 499 1.99 -2.73 -27.11
CA VAL A 499 3.00 -2.13 -28.00
C VAL A 499 4.11 -3.13 -28.28
N LEU A 500 4.65 -3.80 -27.26
CA LEU A 500 5.68 -4.83 -27.39
C LEU A 500 5.25 -5.92 -28.37
N LYS A 501 4.05 -6.48 -28.20
CA LYS A 501 3.50 -7.51 -29.09
C LYS A 501 3.42 -7.02 -30.54
N ASN A 502 2.87 -5.83 -30.75
CA ASN A 502 2.65 -5.27 -32.08
C ASN A 502 3.96 -4.93 -32.78
N SER A 503 4.90 -4.28 -32.09
CA SER A 503 6.20 -3.89 -32.66
C SER A 503 7.07 -5.10 -33.03
N ILE A 504 7.04 -6.17 -32.23
CA ILE A 504 7.75 -7.42 -32.58
C ILE A 504 7.08 -8.08 -33.79
N HIS A 505 5.75 -8.12 -33.84
CA HIS A 505 5.03 -8.69 -34.99
C HIS A 505 5.28 -7.89 -36.28
N GLU A 506 5.40 -6.57 -36.18
CA GLU A 506 5.73 -5.69 -37.31
C GLU A 506 7.16 -5.94 -37.82
N LYS A 507 8.13 -6.16 -36.91
CA LYS A 507 9.53 -6.44 -37.28
C LYS A 507 9.74 -7.89 -37.76
N PHE A 508 9.03 -8.84 -37.16
CA PHE A 508 9.12 -10.27 -37.46
C PHE A 508 7.72 -10.83 -37.78
N PRO A 509 7.21 -10.63 -39.01
CA PRO A 509 5.88 -11.10 -39.40
C PRO A 509 5.72 -12.63 -39.33
N ASP A 510 6.83 -13.36 -39.50
CA ASP A 510 6.86 -14.83 -39.45
C ASP A 510 6.76 -15.40 -38.02
N ALA A 511 6.87 -14.56 -36.99
CA ALA A 511 6.78 -15.00 -35.60
C ALA A 511 5.35 -15.44 -35.25
N THR A 512 5.24 -16.59 -34.59
CA THR A 512 3.94 -17.15 -34.20
C THR A 512 3.31 -16.36 -33.06
N GLU A 513 1.96 -16.35 -32.98
CA GLU A 513 1.27 -15.69 -31.86
C GLU A 513 1.72 -16.27 -30.50
N ASP A 514 2.09 -17.55 -30.45
CA ASP A 514 2.60 -18.21 -29.25
C ASP A 514 3.95 -17.64 -28.78
N GLU A 515 4.90 -17.44 -29.71
CA GLU A 515 6.20 -16.83 -29.40
C GLU A 515 6.05 -15.38 -28.93
N LEU A 516 5.17 -14.61 -29.56
CA LEU A 516 4.87 -13.24 -29.14
C LEU A 516 4.30 -13.20 -27.72
N LEU A 517 3.37 -14.11 -27.39
CA LEU A 517 2.76 -14.18 -26.06
C LEU A 517 3.77 -14.61 -24.98
N LYS A 518 4.77 -15.46 -25.30
CA LYS A 518 5.86 -15.79 -24.37
C LYS A 518 6.71 -14.57 -24.03
N ILE A 519 6.97 -13.69 -24.99
CA ILE A 519 7.72 -12.44 -24.75
C ILE A 519 6.91 -11.47 -23.88
N VAL A 520 5.60 -11.36 -24.14
CA VAL A 520 4.69 -10.61 -23.27
C VAL A 520 4.69 -11.19 -21.85
N GLY A 521 4.64 -12.52 -21.73
CA GLY A 521 4.76 -13.22 -20.46
C GLY A 521 6.08 -12.94 -19.73
N ASN A 522 7.17 -12.82 -20.47
CA ASN A 522 8.45 -12.41 -19.91
C ASN A 522 8.40 -11.00 -19.31
N LEU A 523 7.72 -10.05 -19.95
CA LEU A 523 7.52 -8.70 -19.40
C LEU A 523 6.63 -8.72 -18.14
N LEU A 524 5.42 -9.29 -18.27
CA LEU A 524 4.37 -9.20 -17.24
C LEU A 524 4.65 -10.12 -16.04
N TYR A 525 5.06 -11.36 -16.28
CA TYR A 525 5.34 -12.32 -15.21
C TYR A 525 6.80 -12.25 -14.77
N TYR A 526 7.76 -12.60 -15.65
CA TYR A 526 9.15 -12.79 -15.24
C TYR A 526 9.85 -11.49 -14.80
N ARG A 527 9.66 -10.38 -15.51
CA ARG A 527 10.31 -9.11 -15.17
C ARG A 527 9.55 -8.31 -14.12
N TYR A 528 8.22 -8.32 -14.12
CA TYR A 528 7.41 -7.51 -13.21
C TYR A 528 7.00 -8.25 -11.92
N MET A 529 6.34 -9.41 -12.00
CA MET A 529 5.81 -10.14 -10.83
C MET A 529 6.83 -11.07 -10.14
N ASN A 530 7.59 -11.86 -10.89
CA ASN A 530 8.45 -12.93 -10.35
C ASN A 530 9.44 -12.45 -9.27
N PRO A 531 10.15 -11.30 -9.41
CA PRO A 531 11.02 -10.81 -8.35
C PRO A 531 10.29 -10.45 -7.05
N ALA A 532 9.03 -9.99 -7.14
CA ALA A 532 8.20 -9.67 -5.98
C ALA A 532 7.70 -10.93 -5.25
N ILE A 533 7.60 -12.07 -5.94
CA ILE A 533 7.29 -13.38 -5.33
C ILE A 533 8.51 -13.94 -4.62
N VAL A 534 9.70 -13.85 -5.24
CA VAL A 534 10.95 -14.40 -4.68
C VAL A 534 11.45 -13.62 -3.47
N ALA A 535 11.33 -12.29 -3.49
CA ALA A 535 11.82 -11.40 -2.44
C ALA A 535 10.74 -10.41 -1.99
N PRO A 536 9.63 -10.87 -1.37
CA PRO A 536 8.51 -9.99 -1.05
C PRO A 536 8.86 -8.91 -0.01
N ASP A 537 9.91 -9.13 0.78
CA ASP A 537 10.50 -8.16 1.70
C ASP A 537 11.20 -7.00 0.96
N GLY A 538 11.96 -7.29 -0.10
CA GLY A 538 12.66 -6.27 -0.88
C GLY A 538 11.77 -5.43 -1.80
N PHE A 539 10.50 -5.84 -1.98
CA PHE A 539 9.52 -5.17 -2.83
C PHE A 539 8.32 -4.61 -2.03
N ASP A 540 8.43 -4.52 -0.69
CA ASP A 540 7.38 -4.13 0.28
C ASP A 540 5.99 -4.76 0.02
N ILE A 541 5.97 -6.04 -0.39
CA ILE A 541 4.73 -6.80 -0.53
C ILE A 541 4.16 -7.16 0.85
N ILE A 542 5.04 -7.38 1.82
CA ILE A 542 4.71 -7.75 3.20
C ILE A 542 5.34 -6.76 4.17
N ASP A 543 4.57 -6.32 5.17
CA ASP A 543 5.09 -5.46 6.24
C ASP A 543 5.76 -6.36 7.28
N MET A 544 7.09 -6.43 7.25
CA MET A 544 7.86 -7.12 8.28
C MET A 544 8.13 -6.19 9.47
N THR A 545 8.10 -6.73 10.68
CA THR A 545 8.52 -5.99 11.88
C THR A 545 10.00 -5.59 11.76
N ALA A 546 10.39 -4.44 12.33
CA ALA A 546 11.75 -3.90 12.18
C ALA A 546 12.82 -4.93 12.61
N GLY A 547 13.55 -5.48 11.63
CA GLY A 547 14.58 -6.51 11.82
C GLY A 547 14.15 -7.95 11.51
N GLY A 548 12.90 -8.22 11.16
CA GLY A 548 12.42 -9.52 10.70
C GLY A 548 12.86 -9.79 9.26
N GLN A 549 13.67 -10.84 9.05
CA GLN A 549 13.98 -11.36 7.71
C GLN A 549 13.13 -12.59 7.42
N ILE A 550 12.78 -12.78 6.15
CA ILE A 550 12.16 -14.02 5.68
C ILE A 550 13.11 -15.17 5.97
N ASN A 551 12.60 -16.23 6.59
CA ASN A 551 13.38 -17.42 6.90
C ASN A 551 13.90 -18.09 5.62
N SER A 552 15.05 -18.76 5.70
CA SER A 552 15.65 -19.49 4.58
C SER A 552 14.67 -20.48 3.93
N ASP A 553 13.90 -21.21 4.75
CA ASP A 553 12.88 -22.15 4.26
C ASP A 553 11.72 -21.45 3.53
N GLN A 554 11.22 -20.32 4.07
CA GLN A 554 10.16 -19.53 3.44
C GLN A 554 10.63 -18.97 2.09
N ARG A 555 11.87 -18.47 2.02
CA ARG A 555 12.47 -17.99 0.77
C ARG A 555 12.68 -19.13 -0.23
N ARG A 556 13.06 -20.34 0.22
CA ARG A 556 13.15 -21.55 -0.62
C ARG A 556 11.79 -21.98 -1.17
N ASN A 557 10.75 -21.95 -0.35
CA ASN A 557 9.38 -22.26 -0.76
C ASN A 557 8.90 -21.28 -1.85
N LEU A 558 9.01 -19.98 -1.61
CA LEU A 558 8.65 -18.92 -2.56
C LEU A 558 9.47 -19.00 -3.85
N GLY A 559 10.78 -19.25 -3.74
CA GLY A 559 11.66 -19.45 -4.88
C GLY A 559 11.29 -20.67 -5.73
N SER A 560 10.84 -21.76 -5.09
CA SER A 560 10.37 -22.95 -5.80
C SER A 560 9.05 -22.70 -6.55
N VAL A 561 8.10 -22.02 -5.92
CA VAL A 561 6.83 -21.61 -6.56
C VAL A 561 7.10 -20.67 -7.74
N ALA A 562 7.94 -19.65 -7.55
CA ALA A 562 8.37 -18.73 -8.59
C ALA A 562 9.02 -19.45 -9.78
N LYS A 563 9.89 -20.45 -9.51
CA LYS A 563 10.53 -21.26 -10.56
C LYS A 563 9.50 -22.05 -11.37
N VAL A 564 8.52 -22.71 -10.75
CA VAL A 564 7.48 -23.47 -11.46
C VAL A 564 6.64 -22.54 -12.35
N LEU A 565 6.20 -21.41 -11.80
CA LEU A 565 5.43 -20.42 -12.57
C LEU A 565 6.24 -19.79 -13.70
N GLN A 566 7.56 -19.57 -13.53
CA GLN A 566 8.45 -19.12 -14.60
C GLN A 566 8.53 -20.14 -15.75
N HIS A 567 8.69 -21.42 -15.40
CA HIS A 567 8.69 -22.52 -16.38
C HIS A 567 7.33 -22.61 -17.09
N ALA A 568 6.22 -22.47 -16.36
CA ALA A 568 4.88 -22.46 -16.93
C ALA A 568 4.66 -21.26 -17.87
N ALA A 569 5.04 -20.04 -17.47
CA ALA A 569 4.88 -18.83 -18.28
C ALA A 569 5.71 -18.85 -19.59
N SER A 570 6.83 -19.58 -19.62
CA SER A 570 7.70 -19.73 -20.79
C SER A 570 7.45 -21.01 -21.59
N ASN A 571 6.52 -21.87 -21.16
CA ASN A 571 6.30 -23.23 -21.68
C ASN A 571 7.60 -24.06 -21.75
N LYS A 572 8.45 -23.96 -20.72
CA LYS A 572 9.72 -24.69 -20.63
C LYS A 572 9.55 -25.91 -19.72
N LEU A 573 9.62 -27.11 -20.31
CA LEU A 573 9.54 -28.36 -19.58
C LEU A 573 10.78 -28.59 -18.70
N PHE A 574 10.63 -29.37 -17.63
CA PHE A 574 11.76 -29.86 -16.85
C PHE A 574 12.44 -31.01 -17.59
N GLU A 575 13.73 -30.83 -17.90
CA GLU A 575 14.59 -31.77 -18.62
C GLU A 575 15.99 -31.85 -17.95
N GLY A 576 16.75 -32.92 -18.19
CA GLY A 576 18.12 -33.09 -17.70
C GLY A 576 18.20 -33.34 -16.19
N GLU A 577 18.97 -32.52 -15.47
CA GLU A 577 19.21 -32.66 -14.01
C GLU A 577 17.95 -32.57 -13.13
N ASN A 578 16.81 -32.14 -13.70
CA ASN A 578 15.51 -32.06 -13.02
C ASN A 578 14.49 -33.10 -13.52
N GLU A 579 14.95 -34.21 -14.10
CA GLU A 579 14.08 -35.27 -14.64
C GLU A 579 13.09 -35.84 -13.61
N HIS A 580 13.44 -35.82 -12.32
CA HIS A 580 12.54 -36.19 -11.22
C HIS A 580 11.31 -35.28 -11.07
N LEU A 581 11.30 -34.09 -11.68
CA LEU A 581 10.14 -33.18 -11.76
C LEU A 581 9.33 -33.35 -13.05
N SER A 582 9.65 -34.34 -13.89
CA SER A 582 8.92 -34.64 -15.13
C SER A 582 7.43 -34.91 -14.91
N SER A 583 7.03 -35.39 -13.74
CA SER A 583 5.62 -35.55 -13.34
C SER A 583 4.84 -34.23 -13.37
N MET A 584 5.53 -33.08 -13.23
CA MET A 584 4.94 -31.75 -13.33
C MET A 584 4.83 -31.23 -14.77
N ASN A 585 5.43 -31.88 -15.78
CA ASN A 585 5.43 -31.36 -17.15
C ASN A 585 4.03 -31.29 -17.77
N ASN A 586 3.15 -32.23 -17.42
CA ASN A 586 1.73 -32.17 -17.81
C ASN A 586 1.05 -30.94 -17.20
N TYR A 587 1.26 -30.73 -15.90
CA TYR A 587 0.74 -29.56 -15.17
C TYR A 587 1.27 -28.24 -15.75
N LEU A 588 2.57 -28.14 -16.06
CA LEU A 588 3.15 -26.95 -16.68
C LEU A 588 2.49 -26.61 -18.02
N SER A 589 2.20 -27.64 -18.82
CA SER A 589 1.55 -27.48 -20.13
C SER A 589 0.10 -26.98 -19.99
N GLU A 590 -0.64 -27.48 -18.99
CA GLU A 590 -1.99 -27.01 -18.66
C GLU A 590 -1.96 -25.56 -18.16
N THR A 591 -1.10 -25.24 -17.19
CA THR A 591 -0.92 -23.89 -16.66
C THR A 591 -0.47 -22.89 -17.73
N TYR A 592 0.35 -23.32 -18.69
CA TYR A 592 0.75 -22.47 -19.81
C TYR A 592 -0.46 -22.02 -20.65
N GLN A 593 -1.47 -22.89 -20.87
CA GLN A 593 -2.66 -22.50 -21.62
C GLN A 593 -3.45 -21.39 -20.90
N GLU A 594 -3.50 -21.44 -19.57
CA GLU A 594 -4.12 -20.38 -18.77
C GLU A 594 -3.34 -19.07 -18.86
N PHE A 595 -2.02 -19.13 -18.70
CA PHE A 595 -1.15 -17.96 -18.88
C PHE A 595 -1.26 -17.37 -20.29
N ARG A 596 -1.33 -18.21 -21.32
CA ARG A 596 -1.50 -17.80 -22.71
C ARG A 596 -2.78 -16.99 -22.90
N LYS A 597 -3.89 -17.46 -22.34
CA LYS A 597 -5.17 -16.72 -22.34
C LYS A 597 -5.04 -15.39 -21.58
N TYR A 598 -4.43 -15.43 -20.40
CA TYR A 598 -4.19 -14.25 -19.58
C TYR A 598 -3.36 -13.17 -20.30
N PHE A 599 -2.22 -13.52 -20.91
CA PHE A 599 -1.37 -12.58 -21.64
C PHE A 599 -2.07 -12.00 -22.86
N LYS A 600 -2.91 -12.77 -23.54
CA LYS A 600 -3.72 -12.29 -24.66
C LYS A 600 -4.72 -11.22 -24.23
N GLU A 601 -5.46 -11.46 -23.14
CA GLU A 601 -6.40 -10.49 -22.57
C GLU A 601 -5.68 -9.27 -21.96
N ALA A 602 -4.49 -9.46 -21.40
CA ALA A 602 -3.67 -8.36 -20.87
C ALA A 602 -3.31 -7.33 -21.95
N CYS A 603 -3.09 -7.76 -23.19
CA CYS A 603 -2.80 -6.88 -24.33
C CYS A 603 -4.04 -6.18 -24.92
N ASN A 604 -5.25 -6.62 -24.57
CA ASN A 604 -6.50 -6.07 -25.10
C ASN A 604 -6.89 -4.78 -24.35
N VAL A 605 -6.35 -3.66 -24.78
CA VAL A 605 -6.45 -2.37 -24.09
C VAL A 605 -6.64 -1.22 -25.10
N PRO A 606 -7.50 -0.22 -24.78
CA PRO A 606 -7.71 0.95 -25.65
C PRO A 606 -6.44 1.80 -25.80
N GLU A 607 -6.35 2.57 -26.88
CA GLU A 607 -5.23 3.48 -27.10
C GLU A 607 -5.22 4.61 -26.03
N PRO A 608 -4.04 5.21 -25.74
CA PRO A 608 -3.92 6.22 -24.69
C PRO A 608 -4.78 7.45 -24.97
N GLU A 609 -4.96 7.83 -26.23
CA GLU A 609 -5.82 8.93 -26.65
C GLU A 609 -7.27 8.71 -26.17
N GLU A 610 -7.79 7.48 -26.33
CA GLU A 610 -9.14 7.10 -25.91
C GLU A 610 -9.23 6.95 -24.39
N LYS A 611 -8.23 6.31 -23.76
CA LYS A 611 -8.21 6.07 -22.31
C LYS A 611 -8.18 7.36 -21.52
N PHE A 612 -7.36 8.32 -21.96
CA PHE A 612 -7.18 9.58 -21.26
C PHE A 612 -8.06 10.71 -21.81
N ASN A 613 -8.81 10.47 -22.89
CA ASN A 613 -9.60 11.49 -23.61
C ASN A 613 -8.75 12.73 -23.98
N MET A 614 -7.51 12.48 -24.39
CA MET A 614 -6.54 13.51 -24.73
C MET A 614 -6.35 13.51 -26.25
N ASP A 615 -6.91 14.51 -26.92
CA ASP A 615 -6.65 14.78 -28.34
C ASP A 615 -5.39 15.66 -28.46
N LYS A 616 -4.76 15.71 -29.66
CA LYS A 616 -3.56 16.54 -29.96
C LYS A 616 -3.68 18.02 -29.56
N TYR A 617 -4.90 18.49 -29.28
CA TYR A 617 -5.23 19.89 -28.98
C TYR A 617 -5.59 20.13 -27.51
N THR A 618 -5.75 19.10 -26.68
CA THR A 618 -6.15 19.27 -25.26
C THR A 618 -5.05 20.00 -24.46
N ASP A 619 -3.79 19.72 -24.73
CA ASP A 619 -2.62 20.38 -24.10
C ASP A 619 -2.51 21.89 -24.43
N LEU A 620 -3.11 22.34 -25.54
CA LEU A 620 -3.13 23.75 -25.95
C LEU A 620 -4.31 24.53 -25.34
N VAL A 621 -5.33 23.81 -24.84
CA VAL A 621 -6.59 24.39 -24.35
C VAL A 621 -6.71 24.31 -22.83
N THR A 622 -5.82 23.57 -22.14
CA THR A 622 -5.73 23.57 -20.68
C THR A 622 -5.41 24.96 -20.13
N VAL A 623 -6.29 25.48 -19.26
CA VAL A 623 -6.23 26.84 -18.70
C VAL A 623 -5.01 27.05 -17.79
N SER A 624 -4.45 25.96 -17.22
CA SER A 624 -3.28 25.97 -16.36
C SER A 624 -2.03 25.55 -17.13
N LYS A 625 -0.98 26.38 -17.11
CA LYS A 625 0.33 26.02 -17.65
C LYS A 625 0.95 24.87 -16.83
N PRO A 626 1.63 23.89 -17.47
CA PRO A 626 2.25 22.79 -16.74
C PRO A 626 3.40 23.31 -15.86
N VAL A 627 3.55 22.76 -14.66
CA VAL A 627 4.61 23.13 -13.72
C VAL A 627 5.46 21.90 -13.41
N ILE A 628 6.78 22.01 -13.53
CA ILE A 628 7.73 20.97 -13.12
C ILE A 628 8.44 21.45 -11.85
N TYR A 629 8.63 20.53 -10.90
CA TYR A 629 9.53 20.71 -9.77
C TYR A 629 10.82 19.96 -10.09
N ILE A 630 11.93 20.69 -10.22
CA ILE A 630 13.22 20.14 -10.62
C ILE A 630 14.33 20.82 -9.82
N SER A 631 15.30 20.04 -9.35
CA SER A 631 16.46 20.55 -8.64
C SER A 631 17.50 21.13 -9.60
N ILE A 632 18.39 21.98 -9.07
CA ILE A 632 19.48 22.57 -9.86
C ILE A 632 20.41 21.48 -10.40
N GLU A 633 20.71 20.46 -9.60
CA GLU A 633 21.50 19.30 -10.02
C GLU A 633 20.88 18.55 -11.21
N GLU A 634 19.55 18.38 -11.20
CA GLU A 634 18.80 17.75 -12.29
C GLU A 634 18.80 18.61 -13.56
N ILE A 635 18.63 19.93 -13.44
CA ILE A 635 18.73 20.85 -14.60
C ILE A 635 20.11 20.75 -15.24
N ILE A 636 21.17 20.85 -14.44
CA ILE A 636 22.57 20.80 -14.91
C ILE A 636 22.86 19.45 -15.56
N SER A 637 22.47 18.36 -14.91
CA SER A 637 22.67 17.00 -15.42
C SER A 637 21.92 16.78 -16.74
N THR A 638 20.68 17.25 -16.82
CA THR A 638 19.88 17.17 -18.05
C THR A 638 20.51 17.98 -19.18
N HIS A 639 20.94 19.22 -18.91
CA HIS A 639 21.59 20.07 -19.89
C HIS A 639 22.91 19.46 -20.41
N SER A 640 23.74 18.94 -19.50
CA SER A 640 25.00 18.29 -19.86
C SER A 640 24.79 17.08 -20.77
N LEU A 641 23.80 16.24 -20.47
CA LEU A 641 23.52 15.03 -21.27
C LEU A 641 22.95 15.36 -22.64
N LEU A 642 22.13 16.42 -22.75
CA LEU A 642 21.60 16.88 -24.03
C LEU A 642 22.71 17.43 -24.94
N LEU A 643 23.69 18.15 -24.38
CA LEU A 643 24.84 18.66 -25.13
C LEU A 643 25.81 17.53 -25.53
N GLU A 644 26.11 16.60 -24.63
CA GLU A 644 26.99 15.45 -24.90
C GLU A 644 26.50 14.60 -26.09
N HIS A 645 25.18 14.46 -26.22
CA HIS A 645 24.54 13.62 -27.23
C HIS A 645 23.72 14.40 -28.27
N GLN A 646 23.96 15.70 -28.41
CA GLN A 646 23.16 16.58 -29.28
C GLN A 646 23.09 16.08 -30.72
N ASP A 647 24.24 15.70 -31.30
CA ASP A 647 24.33 15.22 -32.69
C ASP A 647 23.52 13.94 -32.95
N ALA A 648 23.37 13.09 -31.93
CA ALA A 648 22.60 11.85 -32.03
C ALA A 648 21.09 12.10 -31.84
N ILE A 649 20.72 13.04 -30.98
CA ILE A 649 19.34 13.34 -30.62
C ILE A 649 18.66 14.17 -31.72
N ALA A 650 19.33 15.22 -32.18
CA ALA A 650 18.86 16.18 -33.18
C ALA A 650 19.85 16.26 -34.36
N PRO A 651 19.84 15.29 -35.28
CA PRO A 651 20.76 15.26 -36.42
C PRO A 651 20.49 16.37 -37.44
N GLU A 652 19.31 16.97 -37.42
CA GLU A 652 18.95 18.09 -38.30
C GLU A 652 19.46 19.43 -37.73
N LYS A 653 20.21 20.18 -38.54
CA LYS A 653 20.81 21.47 -38.11
C LYS A 653 19.77 22.57 -37.84
N ASN A 654 18.54 22.42 -38.32
CA ASN A 654 17.43 23.37 -38.13
C ASN A 654 16.44 22.91 -37.03
N ASP A 655 16.84 21.96 -36.19
CA ASP A 655 16.00 21.45 -35.11
C ASP A 655 15.83 22.50 -33.98
N LEU A 656 14.60 22.64 -33.48
CA LEU A 656 14.24 23.51 -32.36
C LEU A 656 15.07 23.24 -31.10
N LEU A 657 15.45 21.98 -30.86
CA LEU A 657 16.29 21.61 -29.72
C LEU A 657 17.69 22.24 -29.83
N SER A 658 18.28 22.20 -31.03
CA SER A 658 19.62 22.76 -31.29
C SER A 658 19.62 24.28 -31.17
N GLU A 659 18.54 24.95 -31.58
CA GLU A 659 18.38 26.39 -31.39
C GLU A 659 18.29 26.77 -29.90
N LEU A 660 17.48 26.05 -29.12
CA LEU A 660 17.33 26.29 -27.68
C LEU A 660 18.62 26.02 -26.91
N LEU A 661 19.31 24.90 -27.20
CA LEU A 661 20.61 24.59 -26.60
C LEU A 661 21.67 25.64 -26.99
N GLY A 662 21.68 26.09 -28.25
CA GLY A 662 22.55 27.17 -28.70
C GLY A 662 22.30 28.50 -27.96
N SER A 663 21.05 28.79 -27.62
CA SER A 663 20.68 29.98 -26.84
C SER A 663 20.99 29.88 -25.33
N LEU A 664 21.07 28.65 -24.80
CA LEU A 664 21.45 28.33 -23.42
C LEU A 664 22.96 28.36 -23.21
N GLY A 665 23.76 28.06 -24.24
CA GLY A 665 25.22 28.13 -24.18
C GLY A 665 25.85 26.99 -23.36
N GLU A 666 26.94 27.27 -22.66
CA GLU A 666 27.65 26.27 -21.85
C GLU A 666 26.84 25.84 -20.61
N VAL A 667 27.14 24.64 -20.10
CA VAL A 667 26.48 24.11 -18.90
C VAL A 667 26.80 24.99 -17.69
N PRO A 668 25.79 25.55 -16.99
CA PRO A 668 26.04 26.38 -15.81
C PRO A 668 26.55 25.52 -14.65
N THR A 669 27.52 26.04 -13.89
CA THR A 669 27.91 25.49 -12.59
C THR A 669 26.91 25.91 -11.51
N VAL A 670 26.80 25.15 -10.41
CA VAL A 670 25.89 25.44 -9.28
C VAL A 670 26.11 26.87 -8.73
N GLU A 671 27.36 27.32 -8.67
CA GLU A 671 27.73 28.68 -8.27
C GLU A 671 27.31 29.72 -9.31
N SER A 672 27.51 29.48 -10.61
CA SER A 672 27.04 30.41 -11.65
C SER A 672 25.50 30.49 -11.75
N PHE A 673 24.81 29.39 -11.44
CA PHE A 673 23.34 29.31 -11.51
C PHE A 673 22.69 30.10 -10.37
N LEU A 674 23.24 30.01 -9.15
CA LEU A 674 22.78 30.75 -7.97
C LEU A 674 23.35 32.18 -7.88
N GLY A 675 24.53 32.41 -8.47
CA GLY A 675 25.26 33.68 -8.54
C GLY A 675 26.65 33.60 -7.90
N GLU A 676 27.66 34.19 -8.54
CA GLU A 676 29.02 34.34 -7.98
C GLU A 676 28.95 35.09 -6.64
N GLY A 677 29.23 34.38 -5.54
CA GLY A 677 29.13 34.89 -4.17
C GLY A 677 28.13 34.17 -3.25
N ALA A 678 27.44 33.12 -3.71
CA ALA A 678 26.53 32.33 -2.89
C ALA A 678 27.23 31.44 -1.83
N VAL A 679 28.53 31.18 -1.99
CA VAL A 679 29.34 30.36 -1.06
C VAL A 679 30.65 31.09 -0.78
N ASP A 680 31.03 31.21 0.49
CA ASP A 680 32.30 31.85 0.88
C ASP A 680 33.49 31.03 0.34
N PRO A 681 34.40 31.63 -0.44
CA PRO A 681 35.59 30.95 -0.94
C PRO A 681 36.48 30.33 0.14
N ASN A 682 36.38 30.77 1.40
CA ASN A 682 37.17 30.31 2.54
C ASN A 682 36.44 29.34 3.49
N ASP A 683 35.24 28.85 3.15
CA ASP A 683 34.50 27.89 4.00
C ASP A 683 35.11 26.47 3.96
N PRO A 684 35.57 25.90 5.09
CA PRO A 684 36.11 24.52 5.14
C PRO A 684 35.08 23.44 4.79
N ASN A 685 33.77 23.75 4.78
CA ASN A 685 32.69 22.86 4.38
C ASN A 685 32.04 23.20 3.02
N LYS A 686 32.73 23.99 2.17
CA LYS A 686 32.26 24.42 0.84
C LYS A 686 31.61 23.30 0.02
N ALA A 687 32.19 22.09 0.02
CA ALA A 687 31.65 20.95 -0.71
C ALA A 687 30.28 20.46 -0.19
N ASN A 688 30.07 20.46 1.12
CA ASN A 688 28.79 20.10 1.73
C ASN A 688 27.73 21.19 1.50
N THR A 689 28.12 22.47 1.59
CA THR A 689 27.23 23.60 1.33
C THR A 689 26.79 23.64 -0.13
N LEU A 690 27.70 23.39 -1.09
CA LEU A 690 27.35 23.22 -2.50
C LEU A 690 26.44 22.01 -2.73
N SER A 691 26.68 20.88 -2.06
CA SER A 691 25.85 19.68 -2.19
C SER A 691 24.44 19.86 -1.61
N GLN A 692 24.26 20.73 -0.62
CA GLN A 692 22.94 21.09 -0.12
C GLN A 692 22.23 22.06 -1.06
N LEU A 693 22.97 23.03 -1.62
CA LEU A 693 22.43 24.01 -2.57
C LEU A 693 22.09 23.38 -3.93
N SER A 694 22.80 22.34 -4.37
CA SER A 694 22.50 21.61 -5.62
C SER A 694 21.16 20.88 -5.56
N LYS A 695 20.74 20.45 -4.36
CA LYS A 695 19.46 19.78 -4.09
C LYS A 695 18.27 20.74 -3.94
N THR A 696 18.48 22.05 -4.12
CA THR A 696 17.38 23.03 -4.02
C THR A 696 16.41 22.83 -5.17
N GLU A 697 15.13 22.57 -4.86
CA GLU A 697 14.06 22.40 -5.83
C GLU A 697 13.54 23.76 -6.33
N ILE A 698 13.34 23.86 -7.65
CA ILE A 698 12.81 25.03 -8.33
C ILE A 698 11.52 24.64 -9.05
N SER A 699 10.48 25.46 -8.91
CA SER A 699 9.24 25.32 -9.69
C SER A 699 9.36 26.10 -11.00
N LEU A 700 9.26 25.42 -12.13
CA LEU A 700 9.30 26.01 -13.47
C LEU A 700 7.93 25.90 -14.14
N VAL A 701 7.39 27.03 -14.60
CA VAL A 701 6.14 27.07 -15.38
C VAL A 701 6.50 26.90 -16.85
N LEU A 702 6.17 25.75 -17.42
CA LEU A 702 6.49 25.43 -18.81
C LEU A 702 5.68 26.30 -19.77
N THR A 703 6.37 26.84 -20.77
CA THR A 703 5.79 27.71 -21.79
C THR A 703 6.25 27.27 -23.18
N SER A 704 5.34 27.34 -24.16
CA SER A 704 5.69 27.12 -25.57
C SER A 704 6.32 28.39 -26.14
N LYS A 705 7.32 28.26 -27.01
CA LYS A 705 7.95 29.39 -27.73
C LYS A 705 6.93 30.21 -28.55
N TYR A 706 5.83 29.58 -28.98
CA TYR A 706 4.77 30.21 -29.79
C TYR A 706 3.68 30.94 -28.97
N ASP A 707 3.76 30.97 -27.64
CA ASP A 707 2.86 31.79 -26.82
C ASP A 707 3.26 33.28 -26.81
N ILE A 708 4.44 33.63 -27.37
CA ILE A 708 5.02 34.97 -27.32
C ILE A 708 5.51 35.39 -28.71
N GLU A 709 4.58 35.53 -29.67
CA GLU A 709 4.76 36.50 -30.76
C GLU A 709 3.56 37.46 -30.74
N ASP A 710 3.72 38.53 -29.95
CA ASP A 710 2.97 39.77 -30.12
C ASP A 710 3.35 40.35 -31.49
N GLY A 711 2.48 40.18 -32.51
CA GLY A 711 2.66 40.87 -33.80
C GLY A 711 1.97 40.23 -34.99
N GLU A 712 0.79 40.76 -35.35
CA GLU A 712 0.31 40.95 -36.73
C GLU A 712 0.07 39.76 -37.70
N ALA A 713 0.14 38.50 -37.27
CA ALA A 713 -0.47 37.40 -38.03
C ALA A 713 -1.67 36.84 -37.25
N ILE A 714 -2.90 37.12 -37.71
CA ILE A 714 -4.11 36.47 -37.20
C ILE A 714 -4.06 34.99 -37.63
N ASP A 715 -3.35 34.17 -36.85
CA ASP A 715 -3.39 32.73 -36.98
C ASP A 715 -4.83 32.26 -36.67
N SER A 716 -5.44 31.49 -37.58
CA SER A 716 -6.79 30.95 -37.42
C SER A 716 -6.94 30.15 -36.12
N ARG A 717 -5.83 29.60 -35.60
CA ARG A 717 -5.74 28.90 -34.30
C ARG A 717 -5.84 29.84 -33.09
N SER A 718 -5.15 30.99 -33.11
CA SER A 718 -5.28 32.01 -32.05
C SER A 718 -6.69 32.59 -32.00
N LEU A 719 -7.29 32.79 -33.18
CA LEU A 719 -8.67 33.23 -33.30
C LEU A 719 -9.67 32.21 -32.73
N MET A 720 -9.44 30.90 -32.93
CA MET A 720 -10.28 29.83 -32.37
C MET A 720 -10.26 29.83 -30.84
N ILE A 721 -9.07 29.94 -30.22
CA ILE A 721 -8.92 29.96 -28.75
C ILE A 721 -9.60 31.19 -28.14
N LYS A 722 -9.41 32.37 -28.76
CA LYS A 722 -10.10 33.61 -28.36
C LYS A 722 -11.63 33.44 -28.44
N THR A 723 -12.12 32.76 -29.48
CA THR A 723 -13.55 32.53 -29.70
C THR A 723 -14.15 31.55 -28.70
N LYS A 724 -13.48 30.43 -28.40
CA LYS A 724 -13.91 29.46 -27.37
C LYS A 724 -14.05 30.13 -25.99
N LYS A 725 -13.08 30.96 -25.58
CA LYS A 725 -13.12 31.72 -24.31
C LYS A 725 -14.30 32.70 -24.23
N LEU A 726 -14.56 33.45 -25.30
CA LEU A 726 -15.70 34.37 -25.35
C LEU A 726 -17.04 33.61 -25.26
N ILE A 727 -17.16 32.45 -25.92
CA ILE A 727 -18.36 31.61 -25.85
C ILE A 727 -18.65 31.13 -24.42
N ILE A 728 -17.61 30.73 -23.68
CA ILE A 728 -17.74 30.28 -22.27
C ILE A 728 -18.26 31.41 -21.37
N ASP A 729 -17.76 32.63 -21.55
CA ASP A 729 -18.20 33.79 -20.78
C ASP A 729 -19.67 34.15 -21.06
N VAL A 730 -20.16 33.89 -22.28
CA VAL A 730 -21.56 34.10 -22.65
C VAL A 730 -22.46 33.00 -22.07
N ILE A 731 -22.09 31.71 -22.24
CA ILE A 731 -22.89 30.56 -21.76
C ILE A 731 -23.07 30.58 -20.23
N ARG A 732 -22.06 31.04 -19.47
CA ARG A 732 -22.13 31.09 -18.00
C ARG A 732 -23.25 31.99 -17.48
N ASN A 733 -23.55 33.06 -18.20
CA ASN A 733 -24.53 34.08 -17.80
C ASN A 733 -25.84 33.96 -18.58
N GLN A 734 -25.85 33.23 -19.69
CA GLN A 734 -27.00 33.00 -20.55
C GLN A 734 -27.15 31.54 -20.94
N PRO A 735 -28.05 30.80 -20.28
CA PRO A 735 -28.37 29.43 -20.68
C PRO A 735 -29.20 29.43 -21.96
N GLY A 736 -28.89 28.54 -22.89
CA GLY A 736 -29.67 28.28 -24.10
C GLY A 736 -29.35 26.91 -24.70
N ASN A 737 -30.23 26.39 -25.55
CA ASN A 737 -30.14 25.01 -26.05
C ASN A 737 -29.15 24.86 -27.22
N THR A 738 -28.87 25.95 -27.95
CA THR A 738 -27.89 25.96 -29.05
C THR A 738 -27.11 27.28 -29.08
N LEU A 739 -25.85 27.24 -29.56
CA LEU A 739 -24.99 28.45 -29.61
C LEU A 739 -25.58 29.54 -30.51
N ALA A 740 -26.26 29.16 -31.59
CA ALA A 740 -26.95 30.10 -32.48
C ALA A 740 -28.07 30.87 -31.75
N GLU A 741 -28.89 30.15 -30.97
CA GLU A 741 -29.99 30.73 -30.18
C GLU A 741 -29.47 31.68 -29.09
N ILE A 742 -28.37 31.32 -28.41
CA ILE A 742 -27.72 32.17 -27.39
C ILE A 742 -27.18 33.45 -28.02
N LEU A 743 -26.65 33.40 -29.24
CA LEU A 743 -26.10 34.55 -29.94
C LEU A 743 -27.17 35.46 -30.57
N GLU A 744 -28.36 34.94 -30.86
CA GLU A 744 -29.49 35.70 -31.43
C GLU A 744 -30.42 36.31 -30.38
N THR A 745 -30.50 35.71 -29.18
CA THR A 745 -31.34 36.22 -28.09
C THR A 745 -30.70 37.45 -27.42
N PRO A 746 -31.38 38.60 -27.30
CA PRO A 746 -30.80 39.79 -26.66
C PRO A 746 -30.58 39.58 -25.16
N ALA A 747 -29.50 40.14 -24.61
CA ALA A 747 -29.23 40.06 -23.17
C ALA A 747 -30.24 40.85 -22.33
N THR A 748 -30.73 40.25 -21.25
CA THR A 748 -31.59 40.97 -20.29
C THR A 748 -30.74 41.83 -19.35
N ALA A 749 -31.30 42.96 -18.88
CA ALA A 749 -30.61 43.89 -17.99
C ALA A 749 -30.07 43.22 -16.69
N GLN A 750 -30.76 42.19 -16.19
CA GLN A 750 -30.31 41.42 -15.02
C GLN A 750 -29.07 40.57 -15.32
N GLN A 751 -29.00 39.93 -16.49
CA GLN A 751 -27.85 39.12 -16.90
C GLN A 751 -26.60 39.96 -17.17
N GLU A 752 -26.76 41.20 -17.64
CA GLU A 752 -25.64 42.14 -17.79
C GLU A 752 -25.11 42.63 -16.43
N VAL A 753 -25.99 42.83 -15.45
CA VAL A 753 -25.61 43.19 -14.07
C VAL A 753 -24.87 42.03 -13.38
N ASP A 754 -25.35 40.79 -13.54
CA ASP A 754 -24.71 39.59 -12.99
C ASP A 754 -23.33 39.36 -13.64
N HIS A 755 -23.23 39.52 -14.96
CA HIS A 755 -21.97 39.48 -15.70
C HIS A 755 -20.99 40.57 -15.24
N ALA A 756 -21.46 41.81 -15.04
CA ALA A 756 -20.64 42.91 -14.55
C ALA A 756 -20.15 42.69 -13.10
N SER A 757 -20.96 42.07 -12.24
CA SER A 757 -20.58 41.70 -10.87
C SER A 757 -19.50 40.61 -10.84
N ASP A 758 -19.63 39.60 -11.70
CA ASP A 758 -18.63 38.55 -11.90
C ASP A 758 -17.31 39.11 -12.44
N MET A 759 -17.38 40.10 -13.34
CA MET A 759 -16.22 40.81 -13.90
C MET A 759 -15.45 41.59 -12.84
N VAL A 760 -16.16 42.37 -12.00
CA VAL A 760 -15.57 43.14 -10.91
C VAL A 760 -14.93 42.21 -9.87
N SER A 761 -15.52 41.04 -9.64
CA SER A 761 -14.99 40.02 -8.72
C SER A 761 -13.70 39.39 -9.25
N ARG A 762 -13.62 39.09 -10.56
CA ARG A 762 -12.40 38.60 -11.22
C ARG A 762 -11.29 39.66 -11.26
N ALA A 763 -11.63 40.91 -11.60
CA ALA A 763 -10.67 42.02 -11.62
C ALA A 763 -10.04 42.30 -10.24
N LYS A 764 -10.80 42.11 -9.15
CA LYS A 764 -10.27 42.21 -7.78
C LYS A 764 -9.33 41.05 -7.42
N ILE A 765 -9.54 39.85 -7.96
CA ILE A 765 -8.65 38.70 -7.78
C ILE A 765 -7.36 38.91 -8.60
N ASP A 766 -7.49 39.35 -9.86
CA ASP A 766 -6.35 39.62 -10.75
C ASP A 766 -5.49 40.80 -10.30
N SER A 767 -6.06 41.76 -9.55
CA SER A 767 -5.31 42.88 -8.96
C SER A 767 -4.36 42.47 -7.81
N ARG A 768 -4.45 41.21 -7.34
CA ARG A 768 -3.58 40.66 -6.26
C ARG A 768 -2.47 39.76 -6.79
N THR A 769 -2.40 39.55 -8.10
CA THR A 769 -1.38 38.75 -8.78
C THR A 769 -0.16 39.62 -9.13
N PRO A 770 1.10 39.15 -8.94
CA PRO A 770 2.30 39.94 -9.24
C PRO A 770 2.36 40.41 -10.71
N GLU A 771 2.98 41.55 -11.00
CA GLU A 771 2.96 42.18 -12.35
C GLU A 771 3.48 41.30 -13.50
N GLU A 772 4.26 40.25 -13.20
CA GLU A 772 4.79 39.26 -14.16
C GLU A 772 3.73 38.23 -14.60
N MET A 773 2.51 38.25 -14.04
CA MET A 773 1.36 37.41 -14.39
C MET A 773 0.21 38.17 -15.09
N LYS A 774 0.43 39.40 -15.56
CA LYS A 774 -0.59 40.14 -16.31
C LYS A 774 -0.75 39.53 -17.72
N HIS A 775 -1.98 39.14 -18.06
CA HIS A 775 -2.38 38.78 -19.42
C HIS A 775 -2.09 39.92 -20.41
N SER A 776 -1.82 39.59 -21.67
CA SER A 776 -1.61 40.56 -22.77
C SER A 776 -2.68 41.65 -22.76
N GLN A 777 -2.29 42.90 -22.99
CA GLN A 777 -3.15 44.09 -22.84
C GLN A 777 -4.46 44.00 -23.65
N SER A 778 -4.44 43.31 -24.81
CA SER A 778 -5.62 43.05 -25.64
C SER A 778 -6.60 42.01 -25.06
N MET A 779 -6.14 41.07 -24.22
CA MET A 779 -7.00 40.06 -23.57
C MET A 779 -7.76 40.64 -22.38
N ILE A 780 -7.22 41.66 -21.72
CA ILE A 780 -7.88 42.38 -20.63
C ILE A 780 -9.02 43.24 -21.19
N GLU A 781 -8.80 43.89 -22.33
CA GLU A 781 -9.83 44.65 -23.05
C GLU A 781 -10.99 43.76 -23.50
N ASP A 782 -10.70 42.57 -24.04
CA ASP A 782 -11.73 41.63 -24.50
C ASP A 782 -12.52 40.98 -23.37
N ALA A 783 -11.88 40.77 -22.22
CA ALA A 783 -12.55 40.29 -21.02
C ALA A 783 -13.56 41.32 -20.51
N GLN A 784 -13.25 42.62 -20.55
CA GLN A 784 -14.06 43.72 -19.98
C GLN A 784 -15.26 44.16 -20.85
N LEU A 785 -15.45 43.57 -22.03
CA LEU A 785 -16.55 43.92 -22.91
C LEU A 785 -17.92 43.51 -22.33
N PRO A 786 -18.97 44.34 -22.49
CA PRO A 786 -20.36 43.96 -22.22
C PRO A 786 -20.75 42.68 -22.97
N LEU A 787 -21.66 41.91 -22.38
CA LEU A 787 -22.11 40.61 -22.89
C LEU A 787 -22.53 40.69 -24.37
N GLU A 788 -23.25 41.74 -24.75
CA GLU A 788 -23.71 41.98 -26.13
C GLU A 788 -22.55 42.28 -27.11
N GLN A 789 -21.50 42.94 -26.64
CA GLN A 789 -20.30 43.19 -27.45
C GLN A 789 -19.47 41.92 -27.62
N LYS A 790 -19.42 41.04 -26.59
CA LYS A 790 -18.81 39.71 -26.70
C LYS A 790 -19.54 38.85 -27.73
N LYS A 791 -20.87 38.85 -27.77
CA LYS A 791 -21.66 38.14 -28.80
C LYS A 791 -21.35 38.60 -30.21
N ARG A 792 -21.30 39.92 -30.45
CA ARG A 792 -20.94 40.47 -31.77
C ARG A 792 -19.52 40.08 -32.19
N LYS A 793 -18.58 40.02 -31.25
CA LYS A 793 -17.21 39.59 -31.50
C LYS A 793 -17.11 38.09 -31.79
N ILE A 794 -17.86 37.25 -31.08
CA ILE A 794 -18.01 35.83 -31.38
C ILE A 794 -18.57 35.63 -32.80
N GLN A 795 -19.63 36.34 -33.18
CA GLN A 795 -20.21 36.25 -34.52
C GLN A 795 -19.22 36.65 -35.63
N ARG A 796 -18.39 37.68 -35.42
CA ARG A 796 -17.33 38.07 -36.37
C ARG A 796 -16.24 37.01 -36.50
N ASN A 797 -15.80 36.46 -35.37
CA ASN A 797 -14.78 35.42 -35.38
C ASN A 797 -15.30 34.12 -36.01
N LEU A 798 -16.55 33.72 -35.73
CA LEU A 798 -17.19 32.54 -36.33
C LEU A 798 -17.31 32.66 -37.85
N ARG A 799 -17.65 33.85 -38.38
CA ARG A 799 -17.65 34.10 -39.85
C ARG A 799 -16.27 33.97 -40.47
N THR A 800 -15.24 34.43 -39.78
CA THR A 800 -13.84 34.32 -40.23
C THR A 800 -13.38 32.85 -40.21
N LEU A 801 -13.76 32.11 -39.16
CA LEU A 801 -13.44 30.69 -39.01
C LEU A 801 -14.20 29.79 -40.00
N GLU A 802 -15.42 30.17 -40.38
CA GLU A 802 -16.21 29.52 -41.44
C GLU A 802 -15.58 29.71 -42.82
N GLN A 803 -15.08 30.91 -43.13
CA GLN A 803 -14.33 31.17 -44.37
C GLN A 803 -13.03 30.34 -44.48
N THR A 804 -12.42 29.99 -43.34
CA THR A 804 -11.25 29.11 -43.28
C THR A 804 -11.58 27.61 -43.24
N GLY A 805 -12.86 27.23 -43.25
CA GLY A 805 -13.31 25.83 -43.27
C GLY A 805 -13.21 25.06 -41.94
N HIS A 806 -12.94 25.74 -40.82
CA HIS A 806 -12.82 25.09 -39.50
C HIS A 806 -14.14 24.94 -38.75
N VAL A 807 -15.20 25.58 -39.23
CA VAL A 807 -16.50 25.67 -38.57
C VAL A 807 -17.58 25.73 -39.64
N SER A 808 -18.74 25.10 -39.41
CA SER A 808 -19.85 25.07 -40.37
C SER A 808 -21.12 25.68 -39.79
N SER A 809 -21.70 26.69 -40.44
CA SER A 809 -23.03 27.18 -40.05
C SER A 809 -24.14 26.14 -40.28
N LYS A 810 -23.89 25.07 -41.06
CA LYS A 810 -24.89 24.02 -41.36
C LYS A 810 -25.26 23.16 -40.13
N ASN A 811 -24.39 23.06 -39.12
CA ASN A 811 -24.65 22.29 -37.90
C ASN A 811 -24.93 23.17 -36.67
N LYS A 812 -25.30 24.45 -36.88
CA LYS A 812 -25.53 25.41 -35.79
C LYS A 812 -24.34 25.56 -34.83
N TYR A 813 -23.10 25.38 -35.31
CA TYR A 813 -21.86 25.51 -34.54
C TYR A 813 -21.66 24.44 -33.43
N GLN A 814 -22.34 23.30 -33.54
CA GLN A 814 -22.31 22.23 -32.53
C GLN A 814 -20.92 21.61 -32.36
N ASP A 815 -20.08 21.59 -33.40
CA ASP A 815 -18.71 21.04 -33.31
C ASP A 815 -17.85 21.82 -32.31
N ILE A 816 -17.98 23.15 -32.26
CA ILE A 816 -17.27 23.99 -31.29
C ILE A 816 -17.79 23.74 -29.88
N LEU A 817 -19.09 23.53 -29.71
CA LEU A 817 -19.69 23.20 -28.42
C LEU A 817 -19.27 21.81 -27.93
N ASN A 818 -19.18 20.81 -28.82
CA ASN A 818 -18.67 19.48 -28.49
C ASN A 818 -17.20 19.53 -28.09
N GLU A 819 -16.39 20.34 -28.79
CA GLU A 819 -15.00 20.63 -28.44
C GLU A 819 -14.86 21.33 -27.08
N ILE A 820 -15.76 22.26 -26.75
CA ILE A 820 -15.82 22.91 -25.43
C ILE A 820 -16.27 21.89 -24.37
N ALA A 821 -17.29 21.08 -24.63
CA ALA A 821 -17.81 20.07 -23.70
C ALA A 821 -16.77 18.99 -23.36
N LYS A 822 -15.96 18.55 -24.33
CA LYS A 822 -14.82 17.65 -24.11
C LYS A 822 -13.80 18.24 -23.12
N VAL A 823 -13.52 19.54 -23.20
CA VAL A 823 -12.58 20.25 -22.31
C VAL A 823 -13.17 20.45 -20.90
N PHE A 824 -14.48 20.67 -20.77
CA PHE A 824 -15.14 20.91 -19.48
C PHE A 824 -15.65 19.66 -18.76
N GLY A 825 -15.84 18.54 -19.46
CA GLY A 825 -16.11 17.23 -18.85
C GLY A 825 -15.05 16.82 -17.82
N ASN A 826 -13.82 17.30 -17.98
CA ASN A 826 -12.70 17.01 -17.09
C ASN A 826 -12.50 17.99 -15.91
N SER A 827 -13.13 19.18 -15.88
CA SER A 827 -12.89 20.13 -14.77
C SER A 827 -13.93 20.05 -13.65
N ILE A 828 -15.19 19.76 -13.97
CA ILE A 828 -16.27 19.69 -12.96
C ILE A 828 -16.42 18.28 -12.36
N LEU A 829 -16.15 17.21 -13.14
CA LEU A 829 -16.23 15.84 -12.62
C LEU A 829 -14.95 15.40 -11.87
N SER A 830 -13.76 15.78 -12.35
CA SER A 830 -12.49 15.41 -11.68
C SER A 830 -12.30 16.09 -10.32
N SER A 831 -12.90 17.27 -10.11
CA SER A 831 -12.83 17.96 -8.80
C SER A 831 -13.85 17.47 -7.77
N SER A 832 -14.87 16.71 -8.20
CA SER A 832 -15.91 16.20 -7.30
C SER A 832 -15.75 14.71 -6.97
N ILE A 833 -15.16 13.91 -7.86
CA ILE A 833 -14.95 12.47 -7.64
C ILE A 833 -13.59 12.18 -6.98
N SER A 834 -12.54 12.95 -7.29
CA SER A 834 -11.21 12.78 -6.66
C SER A 834 -11.06 13.46 -5.30
N ARG A 835 -12.07 14.23 -4.83
CA ARG A 835 -12.14 14.74 -3.44
C ARG A 835 -13.03 13.91 -2.52
N HIS A 836 -13.84 12.98 -3.04
CA HIS A 836 -14.65 12.07 -2.22
C HIS A 836 -14.00 10.70 -2.00
N LEU A 837 -12.98 10.32 -2.77
CA LEU A 837 -12.26 9.05 -2.58
C LEU A 837 -10.95 9.16 -1.78
N LEU A 838 -10.53 10.37 -1.40
CA LEU A 838 -9.35 10.61 -0.55
C LEU A 838 -9.70 11.18 0.83
N ILE A 839 -10.95 10.98 1.29
CA ILE A 839 -11.41 11.28 2.67
C ILE A 839 -12.18 10.08 3.26
N ILE A 840 -11.94 8.85 2.78
CA ILE A 840 -12.48 7.61 3.38
C ILE A 840 -11.39 6.57 3.71
N SER A 841 -10.08 6.89 3.61
CA SER A 841 -9.02 5.96 4.11
C SER A 841 -7.92 6.60 4.97
N GLN A 842 -8.12 7.83 5.46
CA GLN A 842 -7.12 8.49 6.31
C GLN A 842 -7.73 9.24 7.50
N VAL A 843 -8.55 8.59 8.35
CA VAL A 843 -8.76 8.99 9.77
C VAL A 843 -9.10 7.79 10.69
N LEU A 844 -8.40 6.66 10.63
CA LEU A 844 -8.46 5.69 11.73
C LEU A 844 -7.12 4.99 11.94
N GLY A 845 -6.13 5.74 12.41
CA GLY A 845 -4.85 5.12 12.75
C GLY A 845 -3.71 6.04 13.18
N ILE A 846 -3.94 7.28 13.60
CA ILE A 846 -2.90 8.07 14.29
C ILE A 846 -3.53 8.88 15.42
N LEU A 847 -3.85 8.20 16.51
CA LEU A 847 -3.71 8.68 17.88
C LEU A 847 -3.43 7.45 18.73
N ASN A 848 -2.16 7.05 18.81
CA ASN A 848 -1.55 6.50 20.02
C ASN A 848 -0.07 6.25 19.75
N ALA A 849 0.70 7.33 19.85
CA ALA A 849 2.12 7.24 20.10
C ALA A 849 2.49 8.25 21.20
N ARG A 850 2.66 7.76 22.42
CA ARG A 850 3.94 7.79 23.17
C ARG A 850 3.72 7.78 24.69
N ARG A 851 4.26 6.74 25.35
CA ARG A 851 5.38 6.82 26.33
C ARG A 851 5.58 5.42 26.93
N SER A 852 6.63 4.69 26.54
CA SER A 852 8.03 4.77 27.02
C SER A 852 8.32 3.85 28.22
N ILE A 853 8.94 2.71 27.91
CA ILE A 853 10.10 2.05 28.54
C ILE A 853 10.34 2.35 30.04
N LYS A 854 10.32 1.29 30.86
CA LYS A 854 11.31 0.92 31.91
C LYS A 854 11.19 -0.61 32.12
N LEU A 855 12.19 -1.36 31.70
CA LEU A 855 13.16 -2.05 32.58
C LEU A 855 12.46 -2.86 33.68
N ASP A 856 12.42 -4.18 33.50
CA ASP A 856 12.42 -5.07 34.65
C ASP A 856 13.61 -6.02 34.57
N GLY A 857 14.43 -5.93 35.61
CA GLY A 857 15.68 -6.63 35.75
C GLY A 857 15.49 -7.95 36.51
N LYS A 858 16.39 -8.89 36.18
CA LYS A 858 16.98 -9.87 37.09
C LYS A 858 16.13 -10.33 38.28
N GLY A 859 15.46 -11.47 38.10
CA GLY A 859 15.24 -12.42 39.19
C GLY A 859 16.39 -13.45 39.20
N GLU A 860 17.21 -13.42 40.25
CA GLU A 860 18.30 -14.37 40.50
C GLU A 860 17.79 -15.82 40.61
N PRO A 861 18.48 -16.81 40.00
CA PRO A 861 18.38 -18.18 40.44
C PRO A 861 19.38 -18.45 41.58
N LYS A 862 18.84 -19.04 42.65
CA LYS A 862 19.56 -19.49 43.84
C LYS A 862 20.75 -20.40 43.48
N GLY A 863 21.87 -20.18 44.17
CA GLY A 863 23.17 -20.78 43.89
C GLY A 863 23.17 -22.31 43.70
N ALA A 864 23.77 -22.75 42.59
CA ALA A 864 24.04 -24.15 42.31
C ALA A 864 25.56 -24.42 42.33
N LYS A 865 25.94 -25.46 43.05
CA LYS A 865 27.29 -25.96 43.27
C LYS A 865 27.99 -26.26 41.93
N ARG A 866 29.28 -25.88 41.81
CA ARG A 866 30.18 -26.23 40.69
C ARG A 866 29.99 -27.68 40.23
N ALA A 867 29.52 -27.88 38.99
CA ALA A 867 29.42 -29.19 38.36
C ALA A 867 30.82 -29.75 38.07
N LYS A 868 31.02 -31.05 38.31
CA LYS A 868 32.32 -31.72 38.09
C LYS A 868 32.59 -31.87 36.58
N PRO A 869 33.84 -31.68 36.10
CA PRO A 869 34.23 -31.90 34.70
C PRO A 869 33.88 -33.32 34.24
N VAL A 870 33.26 -33.44 33.06
CA VAL A 870 32.95 -34.74 32.45
C VAL A 870 34.05 -35.08 31.44
N LYS A 871 34.75 -36.20 31.66
CA LYS A 871 35.86 -36.65 30.83
C LYS A 871 35.44 -37.79 29.90
N TYR A 872 35.74 -37.68 28.61
CA TYR A 872 35.55 -38.74 27.63
C TYR A 872 36.83 -39.01 26.84
N THR A 873 37.16 -40.27 26.59
CA THR A 873 38.20 -40.63 25.62
C THR A 873 37.64 -40.49 24.20
N ALA A 874 38.49 -40.12 23.24
CA ALA A 874 38.08 -40.01 21.84
C ALA A 874 37.56 -41.35 21.30
N ALA A 875 38.14 -42.48 21.74
CA ALA A 875 37.63 -43.82 21.42
C ALA A 875 36.16 -44.02 21.87
N LYS A 876 35.80 -43.53 23.07
CA LYS A 876 34.44 -43.67 23.62
C LYS A 876 33.44 -42.70 22.98
N LEU A 877 33.89 -41.54 22.50
CA LEU A 877 33.04 -40.64 21.70
C LEU A 877 32.84 -41.17 20.29
N HIS A 878 33.83 -41.86 19.73
CA HIS A 878 33.75 -42.52 18.43
C HIS A 878 32.81 -43.74 18.47
N GLU A 879 32.90 -44.59 19.49
CA GLU A 879 31.94 -45.68 19.72
C GLU A 879 30.48 -45.19 19.87
N LYS A 880 30.30 -43.95 20.35
CA LYS A 880 28.98 -43.31 20.49
C LYS A 880 28.52 -42.55 19.25
N GLY A 881 29.29 -42.53 18.17
CA GLY A 881 28.99 -41.80 16.93
C GLY A 881 29.11 -40.27 17.02
N VAL A 882 29.42 -39.71 18.20
CA VAL A 882 29.59 -38.26 18.39
C VAL A 882 30.85 -37.78 17.68
N LEU A 883 31.94 -38.53 17.77
CA LEU A 883 33.19 -38.25 17.06
C LEU A 883 33.25 -39.07 15.77
N LEU A 884 33.32 -38.41 14.61
CA LEU A 884 33.38 -39.05 13.29
C LEU A 884 34.83 -39.29 12.84
N GLY A 885 35.78 -38.44 13.25
CA GLY A 885 37.19 -38.61 12.93
C GLY A 885 38.05 -37.45 13.44
N ILE A 886 39.36 -37.66 13.50
CA ILE A 886 40.35 -36.62 13.78
C ILE A 886 41.34 -36.63 12.62
N ASP A 887 41.44 -35.51 11.91
CA ASP A 887 42.41 -35.31 10.84
C ASP A 887 43.83 -35.53 11.42
N ASP A 888 44.70 -36.25 10.70
CA ASP A 888 46.07 -36.66 11.08
C ASP A 888 46.23 -37.78 12.15
N LEU A 889 45.15 -38.44 12.60
CA LEU A 889 45.21 -39.52 13.60
C LEU A 889 44.47 -40.79 13.16
N GLN A 890 45.11 -41.95 13.26
CA GLN A 890 44.46 -43.26 13.03
C GLN A 890 43.60 -43.69 14.22
N THR A 891 42.51 -44.43 13.97
CA THR A 891 41.50 -44.84 14.98
C THR A 891 42.11 -45.57 16.19
N ASN A 892 43.24 -46.27 16.02
CA ASN A 892 43.96 -46.95 17.10
C ASN A 892 44.56 -45.98 18.14
N GLN A 893 44.84 -44.74 17.75
CA GLN A 893 45.43 -43.71 18.60
C GLN A 893 44.38 -42.89 19.37
N PHE A 894 43.08 -43.11 19.12
CA PHE A 894 41.98 -42.41 19.80
C PHE A 894 41.88 -42.74 21.30
N LYS A 895 42.56 -43.80 21.78
CA LYS A 895 42.68 -44.10 23.21
C LYS A 895 43.55 -43.09 23.96
N ASN A 896 44.46 -42.42 23.24
CA ASN A 896 45.44 -41.49 23.81
C ASN A 896 44.94 -40.03 23.85
N VAL A 897 43.76 -39.76 23.28
CA VAL A 897 43.11 -38.45 23.25
C VAL A 897 41.95 -38.46 24.25
N THR A 898 41.91 -37.48 25.14
CA THR A 898 40.80 -37.25 26.08
C THR A 898 40.23 -35.84 25.93
N PHE A 899 38.91 -35.73 25.93
CA PHE A 899 38.17 -34.47 25.93
C PHE A 899 37.53 -34.25 27.31
N ASP A 900 37.90 -33.14 27.95
CA ASP A 900 37.33 -32.68 29.21
C ASP A 900 36.28 -31.60 28.89
N ILE A 901 34.99 -31.87 29.15
CA ILE A 901 33.87 -30.92 28.93
C ILE A 901 33.47 -30.32 30.27
N ILE A 902 33.51 -29.00 30.37
CA ILE A 902 33.21 -28.22 31.58
C ILE A 902 32.09 -27.23 31.28
N ALA A 903 30.99 -27.30 32.04
CA ALA A 903 29.96 -26.26 31.98
C ALA A 903 30.49 -24.97 32.62
N THR A 904 30.33 -23.84 31.95
CA THR A 904 30.75 -22.52 32.46
C THR A 904 29.69 -21.89 33.36
N GLU A 905 30.00 -20.73 33.96
CA GLU A 905 29.05 -19.98 34.82
C GLU A 905 27.86 -19.44 34.01
N ASP A 906 28.05 -19.20 32.71
CA ASP A 906 26.99 -18.82 31.78
C ASP A 906 26.20 -20.06 31.29
N VAL A 907 24.87 -20.01 31.44
CA VAL A 907 23.96 -21.08 31.04
C VAL A 907 24.02 -21.28 29.53
N GLY A 908 24.38 -22.49 29.10
CA GLY A 908 24.45 -22.85 27.68
C GLY A 908 25.86 -22.80 27.07
N ILE A 909 26.88 -22.38 27.81
CA ILE A 909 28.26 -22.35 27.34
C ILE A 909 29.08 -23.49 27.97
N PHE A 910 29.87 -24.18 27.14
CA PHE A 910 30.70 -25.32 27.52
C PHE A 910 32.15 -25.11 27.07
N ASP A 911 33.09 -25.21 28.00
CA ASP A 911 34.52 -25.27 27.72
C ASP A 911 34.92 -26.72 27.41
N VAL A 912 35.34 -26.99 26.17
CA VAL A 912 35.91 -28.29 25.77
C VAL A 912 37.41 -28.18 25.67
N ARG A 913 38.13 -28.98 26.47
CA ARG A 913 39.59 -29.05 26.47
C ARG A 913 40.03 -30.40 25.92
N SER A 914 40.91 -30.39 24.93
CA SER A 914 41.52 -31.60 24.39
C SER A 914 42.87 -31.87 25.08
N LYS A 915 43.14 -33.13 25.40
CA LYS A 915 44.42 -33.61 25.95
C LYS A 915 44.91 -34.79 25.15
N PHE A 916 46.16 -34.78 24.74
CA PHE A 916 46.83 -35.90 24.08
C PHE A 916 47.99 -36.36 24.95
N LEU A 917 47.99 -37.64 25.35
CA LEU A 917 49.00 -38.22 26.26
C LEU A 917 49.21 -37.39 27.56
N GLY A 918 48.14 -36.77 28.06
CA GLY A 918 48.17 -35.96 29.29
C GLY A 918 48.58 -34.49 29.10
N VAL A 919 49.03 -34.09 27.91
CA VAL A 919 49.34 -32.68 27.57
C VAL A 919 48.08 -32.00 27.04
N GLU A 920 47.71 -30.85 27.62
CA GLU A 920 46.59 -30.01 27.18
C GLU A 920 46.96 -29.31 25.86
N MET A 921 46.16 -29.53 24.82
CA MET A 921 46.46 -29.07 23.46
C MET A 921 45.72 -27.77 23.18
N GLU A 922 44.41 -27.86 22.97
CA GLU A 922 43.58 -26.71 22.59
C GLU A 922 42.27 -26.70 23.37
N LYS A 923 41.75 -25.50 23.60
CA LYS A 923 40.49 -25.22 24.28
C LYS A 923 39.55 -24.52 23.31
N VAL A 924 38.32 -25.03 23.17
CA VAL A 924 37.25 -24.42 22.37
C VAL A 924 36.03 -24.21 23.26
N GLN A 925 35.41 -23.05 23.10
CA GLN A 925 34.11 -22.76 23.72
C GLN A 925 32.99 -23.18 22.76
N LEU A 926 32.06 -23.97 23.28
CA LEU A 926 30.85 -24.38 22.58
C LEU A 926 29.66 -23.70 23.22
N ASN A 927 28.93 -22.93 22.43
CA ASN A 927 27.65 -22.39 22.82
C ASN A 927 26.55 -23.33 22.30
N ILE A 928 25.67 -23.77 23.19
CA ILE A 928 24.54 -24.63 22.82
C ILE A 928 23.61 -23.95 21.82
N GLN A 929 23.50 -22.61 21.87
CA GLN A 929 22.68 -21.85 20.93
C GLN A 929 23.24 -21.92 19.52
N ASP A 930 24.58 -21.88 19.37
CA ASP A 930 25.25 -22.00 18.07
C ASP A 930 25.10 -23.42 17.51
N LEU A 931 25.14 -24.44 18.38
CA LEU A 931 24.89 -25.83 17.98
C LEU A 931 23.44 -26.06 17.55
N LEU A 932 22.47 -25.50 18.27
CA LEU A 932 21.05 -25.53 17.91
C LEU A 932 20.78 -24.77 16.60
N GLN A 933 21.50 -23.66 16.37
CA GLN A 933 21.47 -22.93 15.11
C GLN A 933 22.04 -23.78 13.96
N MET A 934 23.17 -24.46 14.16
CA MET A 934 23.73 -25.39 13.17
C MET A 934 22.78 -26.58 12.89
N GLN A 935 22.11 -27.10 13.91
CA GLN A 935 21.07 -28.12 13.75
C GLN A 935 19.86 -27.59 12.96
N TYR A 936 19.44 -26.36 13.24
CA TYR A 936 18.38 -25.67 12.51
C TYR A 936 18.73 -25.43 11.04
N GLU A 937 19.99 -25.09 10.76
CA GLU A 937 20.54 -24.93 9.41
C GLU A 937 20.80 -26.27 8.69
N GLY A 938 20.53 -27.41 9.34
CA GLY A 938 20.69 -28.75 8.76
C GLY A 938 22.14 -29.25 8.67
N VAL A 939 23.08 -28.58 9.35
CA VAL A 939 24.50 -28.97 9.38
C VAL A 939 24.69 -30.16 10.31
N ALA A 940 24.82 -31.36 9.74
CA ALA A 940 24.99 -32.60 10.50
C ALA A 940 26.40 -32.77 11.09
N VAL A 941 27.43 -32.18 10.47
CA VAL A 941 28.84 -32.36 10.83
C VAL A 941 29.53 -31.02 11.02
N MET A 942 30.16 -30.82 12.18
CA MET A 942 31.01 -29.65 12.46
C MET A 942 32.48 -30.08 12.61
N LYS A 943 33.39 -29.16 12.28
CA LYS A 943 34.80 -29.29 12.65
C LYS A 943 35.05 -28.53 13.96
N MET A 944 35.59 -29.21 14.94
CA MET A 944 36.06 -28.67 16.21
C MET A 944 37.60 -28.67 16.19
N PHE A 945 38.25 -27.62 16.70
CA PHE A 945 39.73 -27.48 16.66
C PHE A 945 40.33 -27.53 15.23
N ASP A 946 39.54 -27.19 14.21
CA ASP A 946 39.86 -27.31 12.77
C ASP A 946 40.29 -28.70 12.26
N LYS A 947 40.33 -29.71 13.13
CA LYS A 947 40.85 -31.05 12.86
C LYS A 947 39.92 -32.18 13.33
N VAL A 948 38.99 -31.92 14.24
CA VAL A 948 38.11 -32.94 14.85
C VAL A 948 36.72 -32.86 14.22
N LYS A 949 36.28 -33.89 13.50
CA LYS A 949 34.93 -33.94 12.90
C LYS A 949 33.95 -34.55 13.88
N VAL A 950 32.88 -33.81 14.20
CA VAL A 950 31.90 -34.17 15.24
C VAL A 950 30.49 -34.09 14.65
N ASN A 951 29.63 -35.07 14.98
CA ASN A 951 28.21 -35.02 14.62
C ASN A 951 27.47 -34.06 15.57
N VAL A 952 26.85 -33.02 15.01
CA VAL A 952 26.21 -31.92 15.75
C VAL A 952 24.98 -32.41 16.53
N ASN A 953 24.14 -33.25 15.91
CA ASN A 953 22.92 -33.77 16.52
C ASN A 953 23.23 -34.66 17.73
N LEU A 954 24.21 -35.55 17.59
CA LEU A 954 24.62 -36.47 18.65
C LEU A 954 25.39 -35.75 19.77
N LEU A 955 26.11 -34.67 19.44
CA LEU A 955 26.76 -33.81 20.42
C LEU A 955 25.74 -33.06 21.28
N ILE A 956 24.72 -32.45 20.66
CA ILE A 956 23.61 -31.79 21.37
C ILE A 956 22.88 -32.81 22.27
N TYR A 957 22.57 -33.99 21.74
CA TYR A 957 21.95 -35.06 22.53
C TYR A 957 22.80 -35.47 23.74
N LEU A 958 24.13 -35.61 23.56
CA LEU A 958 25.06 -35.95 24.64
C LEU A 958 25.14 -34.84 25.70
N LEU A 959 25.17 -33.57 25.29
CA LEU A 959 25.19 -32.42 26.20
C LEU A 959 23.88 -32.31 26.98
N ASN A 960 22.74 -32.40 26.30
CA ASN A 960 21.41 -32.39 26.92
C ASN A 960 21.25 -33.53 27.93
N LYS A 961 21.61 -34.76 27.56
CA LYS A 961 21.53 -35.92 28.46
C LYS A 961 22.43 -35.83 29.69
N LYS A 962 23.55 -35.10 29.64
CA LYS A 962 24.55 -35.06 30.72
C LYS A 962 24.47 -33.83 31.61
N PHE A 963 24.10 -32.68 31.05
CA PHE A 963 24.11 -31.40 31.77
C PHE A 963 22.69 -30.86 32.03
N TYR A 964 21.69 -31.27 31.25
CA TYR A 964 20.30 -30.80 31.38
C TYR A 964 19.28 -31.91 31.72
N GLY A 965 19.67 -33.17 31.63
CA GLY A 965 18.85 -34.32 32.00
C GLY A 965 18.91 -34.62 33.51
N LYS A 966 18.22 -33.81 34.32
CA LYS A 966 17.72 -34.19 35.65
C LYS A 966 16.47 -33.40 36.01
#